data_AF-A0A3L2LDX9-F1
#
_entry.id   AF-A0A3L2LDX9-F1
#
_cell.length_a   1.000
_cell.length_b   1.000
_cell.length_c   1.000
_cell.angle_alpha   90.00
_cell.angle_beta   90.00
_cell.angle_gamma   90.00
#
_symmetry.space_group_name_H-M   'P 1'
#
loop_
_entity.id
_entity.type
_entity.pdbx_description
1 polymer ?
#
loop_
_entity_poly.entity_id
_entity_poly.type
_entity_poly.pdbx_seq_one_letter_code
_entity_poly.pdbx_strand_id
1 'polypeptide(L)'
;MVSVAFVPPANSSWVSNKYDYQVYLDLAENKGAFQPGRTNIPLYSKDNHSNVPDYIMSFPMPDFSSVNQYIGYNGPGVGVLLHPQFIGTAAHVGTPGIKFGDTVYKGITNNYDKSVDQQYLRLSKMVVESAPAYMIPSAPNDFEELNNKLRFPLFSRLGSGTQYLDMGAYGYRIAGGYAYLTGGLADNIDVFNQYNGKWTGWQGVIGNPGNNLPNSGNVTAGDSGSPFFGWDKKMHRWEVIGAVSGTYTFFYPQLLDKAISEAREPDIFLNGKTALWETSTINDGVNKWSWQGIDNTNKSLSATKNLYLYGGGDIFLTQSVNQGAGGLYFDNKQQYSFRSAAGHLFWTGSGLNIGEGTTVNWYLPGVINDNLHKIGMGTLVVKNSSPGGIKVGEGLVRLDSDTEAFSKVYITGGKGIVSIDNPDAFSPDNIYFGYRGGVLDLNGHDAEFKLIKAEDGGAIITNSSQLLSSLTIKPENLGTYVYSGHITGNINIDNDMSGMTGNKERVFNGGLNTTGVLTQNSGALSFQGQPVVHAVIDQRFINTLNSYGDKSVYTEQQRFEQPDWETHTFELKGINADSVQVNLARNAVLNADIYARNSALNFGSASVWIDKLLGNALKKNDDYQQDLKHGESVAIEDHDKAIFRGSIHSINSPLTVENAILDGASVSTDMNSPVLMNNSRWSLSADSDISQLLLNNTPVYLSGSNNASHLLNVDQLTSNNNVFVVSSKNHAKSSDSLNIKNVANGTGNQLKIDLGIANPWQGNDDVVLASAPATTAHDYFSLESVSTDIGTYLPYFSTKIVEGKRIWYISPNKSRLN
;
A
#
# COMPACT_ATOMS: atom_id res chain seq x y z
N MET A 1 -26.77 50.39 -8.15
CA MET A 1 -26.69 49.34 -9.19
C MET A 1 -25.28 48.80 -9.16
N VAL A 2 -25.09 47.67 -8.48
CA VAL A 2 -23.81 46.95 -8.39
C VAL A 2 -23.97 45.73 -9.26
N SER A 3 -23.11 45.57 -10.26
CA SER A 3 -23.17 44.49 -11.23
C SER A 3 -22.89 43.15 -10.54
N VAL A 4 -23.90 42.29 -10.47
CA VAL A 4 -23.73 40.87 -10.20
C VAL A 4 -22.99 40.30 -11.41
N ALA A 5 -21.70 40.00 -11.25
CA ALA A 5 -20.96 39.22 -12.23
C ALA A 5 -21.55 37.81 -12.21
N PHE A 6 -22.16 37.41 -13.32
CA PHE A 6 -22.67 36.07 -13.53
C PHE A 6 -21.46 35.13 -13.57
N VAL A 7 -21.20 34.40 -12.48
CA VAL A 7 -20.24 33.31 -12.46
C VAL A 7 -20.84 32.20 -13.33
N PRO A 8 -20.23 31.82 -14.46
CA PRO A 8 -20.76 30.73 -15.26
C PRO A 8 -20.73 29.45 -14.43
N PRO A 9 -21.75 28.59 -14.54
CA PRO A 9 -21.79 27.32 -13.83
C PRO A 9 -20.53 26.49 -14.19
N ALA A 10 -19.71 26.10 -13.22
CA ALA A 10 -18.39 25.41 -13.35
C ALA A 10 -18.35 23.84 -13.25
N ASN A 11 -18.27 23.06 -14.36
CA ASN A 11 -18.68 21.62 -14.52
C ASN A 11 -17.75 20.50 -13.90
N SER A 12 -18.16 19.22 -13.86
CA SER A 12 -17.68 17.99 -13.18
C SER A 12 -17.88 16.86 -14.16
N SER A 13 -16.92 15.94 -14.29
CA SER A 13 -16.71 15.33 -15.61
C SER A 13 -16.54 16.43 -16.68
N TRP A 14 -16.11 17.61 -16.29
CA TRP A 14 -15.81 18.75 -17.14
C TRP A 14 -14.78 19.52 -16.37
N VAL A 15 -13.54 19.21 -16.66
CA VAL A 15 -12.42 19.62 -15.83
C VAL A 15 -11.64 20.72 -16.53
N SER A 16 -10.99 21.60 -15.76
CA SER A 16 -10.19 22.67 -16.33
C SER A 16 -8.97 22.13 -17.08
N ASN A 17 -8.63 22.71 -18.22
CA ASN A 17 -7.37 22.41 -18.91
C ASN A 17 -6.11 22.89 -18.18
N LYS A 18 -6.24 23.65 -17.07
CA LYS A 18 -5.13 24.21 -16.28
C LYS A 18 -4.20 23.13 -15.71
N TYR A 19 -4.73 21.96 -15.37
CA TYR A 19 -3.98 20.82 -14.85
C TYR A 19 -3.94 19.69 -15.88
N ASP A 20 -2.93 18.83 -15.76
CA ASP A 20 -2.87 17.57 -16.50
C ASP A 20 -4.09 16.72 -16.23
N TYR A 21 -4.69 16.15 -17.28
CA TYR A 21 -5.91 15.36 -17.15
C TYR A 21 -5.73 14.18 -16.18
N GLN A 22 -4.52 13.61 -16.12
CA GLN A 22 -4.13 12.56 -15.19
C GLN A 22 -4.40 12.93 -13.72
N VAL A 23 -4.27 14.20 -13.34
CA VAL A 23 -4.54 14.68 -11.96
C VAL A 23 -5.99 14.37 -11.55
N TYR A 24 -6.95 14.61 -12.44
CA TYR A 24 -8.37 14.39 -12.15
C TYR A 24 -8.73 12.90 -12.10
N LEU A 25 -8.03 12.06 -12.86
CA LEU A 25 -8.18 10.61 -12.84
C LEU A 25 -7.59 10.01 -11.55
N ASP A 26 -6.34 10.36 -11.24
CA ASP A 26 -5.63 9.87 -10.06
C ASP A 26 -6.32 10.28 -8.77
N LEU A 27 -6.80 11.53 -8.70
CA LEU A 27 -7.59 12.00 -7.55
C LEU A 27 -8.84 11.14 -7.34
N ALA A 28 -9.58 10.85 -8.41
CA ALA A 28 -10.84 10.10 -8.32
C ALA A 28 -10.66 8.64 -7.94
N GLU A 29 -9.52 8.04 -8.29
CA GLU A 29 -9.20 6.63 -8.02
C GLU A 29 -8.26 6.44 -6.81
N ASN A 30 -7.91 7.52 -6.10
CA ASN A 30 -6.91 7.53 -5.03
C ASN A 30 -5.55 6.95 -5.43
N LYS A 31 -5.08 7.32 -6.62
CA LYS A 31 -3.84 6.86 -7.26
C LYS A 31 -2.83 7.99 -7.41
N GLY A 32 -1.63 7.70 -7.92
CA GLY A 32 -0.58 8.70 -8.06
C GLY A 32 -0.24 9.36 -6.71
N ALA A 33 -0.16 10.68 -6.69
CA ALA A 33 0.06 11.46 -5.47
C ALA A 33 -1.15 11.43 -4.49
N PHE A 34 -2.33 11.01 -4.94
CA PHE A 34 -3.62 11.14 -4.23
C PHE A 34 -4.01 9.89 -3.44
N GLN A 35 -3.03 9.17 -2.90
CA GLN A 35 -3.29 8.04 -1.99
C GLN A 35 -4.01 8.51 -0.72
N PRO A 36 -4.93 7.71 -0.15
CA PRO A 36 -5.72 8.13 1.02
C PRO A 36 -4.83 8.52 2.20
N GLY A 37 -5.19 9.62 2.87
CA GLY A 37 -4.47 10.11 4.05
C GLY A 37 -3.20 10.93 3.77
N ARG A 38 -2.67 10.93 2.53
CA ARG A 38 -1.53 11.80 2.16
C ARG A 38 -1.89 13.28 2.41
N THR A 39 -0.96 14.01 3.02
CA THR A 39 -1.04 15.46 3.27
C THR A 39 0.05 16.19 2.51
N ASN A 40 -0.09 17.51 2.39
CA ASN A 40 0.88 18.39 1.74
C ASN A 40 1.13 18.02 0.27
N ILE A 41 0.08 17.63 -0.44
CA ILE A 41 0.18 17.26 -1.86
C ILE A 41 0.40 18.54 -2.69
N PRO A 42 1.55 18.69 -3.36
CA PRO A 42 1.81 19.84 -4.21
C PRO A 42 1.08 19.68 -5.55
N LEU A 43 0.41 20.74 -5.99
CA LEU A 43 -0.33 20.78 -7.26
C LEU A 43 0.33 21.79 -8.19
N TYR A 44 0.63 21.34 -9.41
CA TYR A 44 1.30 22.13 -10.44
C TYR A 44 0.41 22.25 -11.66
N SER A 45 0.13 23.47 -12.09
CA SER A 45 -0.55 23.75 -13.35
C SER A 45 0.41 23.54 -14.54
N LYS A 46 -0.15 23.28 -15.72
CA LYS A 46 0.65 23.03 -16.94
C LYS A 46 1.55 24.20 -17.33
N ASP A 47 1.10 25.42 -17.05
CA ASP A 47 1.83 26.65 -17.37
C ASP A 47 2.84 27.03 -16.26
N ASN A 48 2.91 26.24 -15.18
CA ASN A 48 3.87 26.47 -14.10
C ASN A 48 5.23 25.88 -14.46
N HIS A 49 6.16 26.76 -14.83
CA HIS A 49 7.55 26.41 -15.13
C HIS A 49 8.49 26.60 -13.93
N SER A 50 7.96 26.74 -12.72
CA SER A 50 8.72 26.89 -11.48
C SER A 50 8.67 25.62 -10.63
N ASN A 51 9.60 25.48 -9.69
CA ASN A 51 9.57 24.40 -8.70
C ASN A 51 8.61 24.68 -7.52
N VAL A 52 7.83 25.78 -7.56
CA VAL A 52 6.89 26.18 -6.51
C VAL A 52 5.47 25.78 -6.94
N PRO A 53 4.74 25.00 -6.13
CA PRO A 53 3.39 24.56 -6.49
C PRO A 53 2.38 25.71 -6.51
N ASP A 54 1.38 25.63 -7.39
CA ASP A 54 0.23 26.54 -7.45
C ASP A 54 -0.62 26.46 -6.17
N TYR A 55 -0.70 25.26 -5.60
CA TYR A 55 -1.41 24.99 -4.35
C TYR A 55 -0.80 23.79 -3.63
N ILE A 56 -0.82 23.81 -2.30
CA ILE A 56 -0.45 22.66 -1.45
C ILE A 56 -1.69 22.22 -0.68
N MET A 57 -2.18 21.02 -0.98
CA MET A 57 -3.29 20.42 -0.23
C MET A 57 -2.77 19.93 1.12
N SER A 58 -2.92 20.78 2.14
CA SER A 58 -2.46 20.51 3.52
C SER A 58 -3.37 19.55 4.31
N PHE A 59 -4.59 19.31 3.84
CA PHE A 59 -5.51 18.36 4.46
C PHE A 59 -5.25 16.93 3.96
N PRO A 60 -5.54 15.89 4.77
CA PRO A 60 -5.40 14.50 4.32
C PRO A 60 -6.29 14.24 3.10
N MET A 61 -5.77 13.54 2.09
CA MET A 61 -6.56 13.10 0.94
C MET A 61 -7.71 12.18 1.40
N PRO A 62 -8.97 12.42 0.98
CA PRO A 62 -10.10 11.56 1.32
C PRO A 62 -9.91 10.15 0.77
N ASP A 63 -10.41 9.16 1.51
CA ASP A 63 -10.54 7.79 1.05
C ASP A 63 -11.88 7.61 0.33
N PHE A 64 -11.84 7.36 -0.98
CA PHE A 64 -13.01 7.16 -1.81
C PHE A 64 -13.43 5.70 -1.94
N SER A 65 -12.85 4.76 -1.17
CA SER A 65 -13.24 3.35 -1.22
C SER A 65 -14.73 3.11 -0.92
N SER A 66 -15.40 4.04 -0.22
CA SER A 66 -16.83 3.98 0.06
C SER A 66 -17.68 4.27 -1.18
N VAL A 67 -17.09 4.76 -2.27
CA VAL A 67 -17.78 5.07 -3.52
C VAL A 67 -17.73 3.86 -4.44
N ASN A 68 -18.85 3.53 -5.08
CA ASN A 68 -18.92 2.29 -5.86
C ASN A 68 -18.01 2.28 -7.08
N GLN A 69 -17.45 1.11 -7.36
CA GLN A 69 -16.70 0.82 -8.58
C GLN A 69 -17.64 0.45 -9.74
N TYR A 70 -17.05 0.32 -10.93
CA TYR A 70 -17.77 0.05 -12.17
C TYR A 70 -18.55 -1.27 -12.14
N ILE A 71 -19.83 -1.21 -12.47
CA ILE A 71 -20.67 -2.37 -12.79
C ILE A 71 -21.46 -2.14 -14.08
N GLY A 72 -20.86 -2.42 -15.24
CA GLY A 72 -21.57 -2.48 -16.54
C GLY A 72 -22.60 -1.35 -16.74
N TYR A 73 -23.87 -1.66 -16.46
CA TYR A 73 -25.06 -0.83 -16.66
C TYR A 73 -25.13 0.51 -15.90
N ASN A 74 -24.44 0.70 -14.77
CA ASN A 74 -24.55 1.91 -13.95
C ASN A 74 -23.26 2.75 -13.83
N GLY A 75 -22.17 2.31 -14.46
CA GLY A 75 -20.89 2.98 -14.30
C GLY A 75 -20.33 2.97 -12.87
N PRO A 76 -19.16 3.59 -12.66
CA PRO A 76 -18.57 3.84 -11.35
C PRO A 76 -19.10 5.15 -10.75
N GLY A 77 -18.98 5.37 -9.44
CA GLY A 77 -19.19 6.69 -8.84
C GLY A 77 -20.63 7.19 -8.82
N VAL A 78 -21.62 6.31 -8.72
CA VAL A 78 -23.05 6.65 -8.69
C VAL A 78 -23.70 6.40 -7.33
N GLY A 79 -22.93 6.03 -6.31
CA GLY A 79 -23.40 5.87 -4.94
C GLY A 79 -22.27 5.69 -3.95
N VAL A 80 -22.57 5.94 -2.68
CA VAL A 80 -21.62 5.92 -1.57
C VAL A 80 -22.15 5.07 -0.42
N LEU A 81 -21.32 4.21 0.16
CA LEU A 81 -21.61 3.41 1.34
C LEU A 81 -21.70 4.32 2.58
N LEU A 82 -22.86 4.36 3.23
CA LEU A 82 -23.12 5.20 4.42
C LEU A 82 -23.41 4.38 5.69
N HIS A 83 -23.73 3.10 5.50
CA HIS A 83 -23.85 2.10 6.56
C HIS A 83 -23.33 0.78 5.99
N PRO A 84 -22.87 -0.20 6.78
CA PRO A 84 -22.31 -1.44 6.24
C PRO A 84 -23.22 -2.22 5.28
N GLN A 85 -24.51 -1.89 5.24
CA GLN A 85 -25.49 -2.50 4.35
C GLN A 85 -26.33 -1.48 3.56
N PHE A 86 -26.00 -0.19 3.59
CA PHE A 86 -26.76 0.83 2.85
C PHE A 86 -25.85 1.80 2.12
N ILE A 87 -26.25 2.11 0.90
CA ILE A 87 -25.64 3.14 0.07
C ILE A 87 -26.60 4.31 -0.10
N GLY A 88 -26.06 5.54 -0.12
CA GLY A 88 -26.76 6.75 -0.54
C GLY A 88 -26.55 7.01 -2.03
N THR A 89 -27.62 7.40 -2.73
CA THR A 89 -27.59 7.85 -4.12
C THR A 89 -28.85 8.67 -4.45
N ALA A 90 -28.98 9.18 -5.68
CA ALA A 90 -30.17 9.87 -6.15
C ALA A 90 -31.28 8.89 -6.52
N ALA A 91 -32.55 9.20 -6.23
CA ALA A 91 -33.67 8.26 -6.37
C ALA A 91 -33.97 7.83 -7.81
N HIS A 92 -33.68 8.69 -8.79
CA HIS A 92 -33.84 8.35 -10.20
C HIS A 92 -32.74 7.43 -10.77
N VAL A 93 -31.68 7.14 -10.00
CA VAL A 93 -30.61 6.22 -10.41
C VAL A 93 -31.06 4.78 -10.13
N GLY A 94 -31.20 3.95 -11.16
CA GLY A 94 -31.52 2.53 -10.98
C GLY A 94 -30.30 1.73 -10.54
N THR A 95 -30.30 1.08 -9.38
CA THR A 95 -29.11 0.41 -8.81
C THR A 95 -29.35 -1.08 -8.50
N PRO A 96 -29.55 -1.97 -9.52
CA PRO A 96 -29.79 -3.39 -9.28
C PRO A 96 -28.57 -4.14 -8.68
N GLY A 97 -27.35 -3.62 -8.85
CA GLY A 97 -26.13 -4.12 -8.23
C GLY A 97 -25.10 -3.01 -8.05
N ILE A 98 -24.14 -3.22 -7.15
CA ILE A 98 -23.09 -2.24 -6.78
C ILE A 98 -21.81 -3.02 -6.46
N LYS A 99 -20.65 -2.56 -6.92
CA LYS A 99 -19.35 -3.23 -6.67
C LYS A 99 -18.48 -2.44 -5.71
N PHE A 100 -17.88 -3.17 -4.75
CA PHE A 100 -16.80 -2.72 -3.89
C PHE A 100 -15.70 -3.77 -3.93
N GLY A 101 -14.45 -3.37 -4.18
CA GLY A 101 -13.33 -4.28 -4.40
C GLY A 101 -13.67 -5.36 -5.43
N ASP A 102 -13.62 -6.63 -5.05
CA ASP A 102 -13.93 -7.78 -5.93
C ASP A 102 -15.40 -8.23 -5.88
N THR A 103 -16.22 -7.70 -4.95
CA THR A 103 -17.59 -8.18 -4.71
C THR A 103 -18.66 -7.31 -5.36
N VAL A 104 -19.64 -7.95 -6.00
CA VAL A 104 -20.89 -7.33 -6.44
C VAL A 104 -22.00 -7.61 -5.43
N TYR A 105 -22.53 -6.55 -4.84
CA TYR A 105 -23.65 -6.55 -3.92
C TYR A 105 -24.96 -6.27 -4.67
N LYS A 106 -26.03 -6.99 -4.32
CA LYS A 106 -27.35 -6.78 -4.91
C LYS A 106 -28.13 -5.75 -4.10
N GLY A 107 -28.75 -4.79 -4.77
CA GLY A 107 -29.75 -3.89 -4.18
C GLY A 107 -31.06 -4.64 -3.90
N ILE A 108 -31.58 -4.57 -2.67
CA ILE A 108 -32.78 -5.33 -2.27
C ILE A 108 -34.02 -4.47 -2.03
N THR A 109 -33.88 -3.22 -1.62
CA THR A 109 -35.01 -2.34 -1.29
C THR A 109 -34.61 -0.89 -1.47
N ASN A 110 -35.42 -0.14 -2.23
CA ASN A 110 -35.22 1.27 -2.48
C ASN A 110 -36.02 2.07 -1.44
N ASN A 111 -35.33 2.70 -0.48
CA ASN A 111 -35.96 3.66 0.43
C ASN A 111 -35.80 5.05 -0.17
N TYR A 112 -36.69 5.41 -1.09
CA TYR A 112 -36.63 6.67 -1.82
C TYR A 112 -37.50 7.75 -1.18
N ASP A 113 -37.00 8.98 -1.24
CA ASP A 113 -37.80 10.19 -1.09
C ASP A 113 -37.77 10.96 -2.42
N LYS A 114 -38.87 10.87 -3.16
CA LYS A 114 -39.06 11.58 -4.45
C LYS A 114 -39.33 13.07 -4.26
N SER A 115 -39.40 13.62 -3.06
CA SER A 115 -39.48 15.07 -2.89
C SER A 115 -38.10 15.73 -2.98
N VAL A 116 -37.06 14.99 -2.57
CA VAL A 116 -35.64 15.43 -2.55
C VAL A 116 -34.75 14.62 -3.51
N ASP A 117 -35.30 13.68 -4.28
CA ASP A 117 -34.61 12.76 -5.19
C ASP A 117 -33.43 12.01 -4.54
N GLN A 118 -33.66 11.48 -3.35
CA GLN A 118 -32.66 10.70 -2.62
C GLN A 118 -33.15 9.29 -2.38
N GLN A 119 -32.23 8.34 -2.34
CA GLN A 119 -32.51 6.99 -1.91
C GLN A 119 -31.39 6.41 -1.05
N TYR A 120 -31.80 5.60 -0.08
CA TYR A 120 -30.92 4.77 0.73
C TYR A 120 -31.22 3.31 0.39
N LEU A 121 -30.42 2.74 -0.50
CA LEU A 121 -30.60 1.38 -0.99
C LEU A 121 -29.96 0.39 -0.03
N ARG A 122 -30.77 -0.56 0.47
CA ARG A 122 -30.27 -1.69 1.27
C ARG A 122 -29.64 -2.75 0.38
N LEU A 123 -28.50 -3.30 0.79
CA LEU A 123 -27.76 -4.34 0.09
C LEU A 123 -28.06 -5.75 0.61
N SER A 124 -27.81 -6.77 -0.20
CA SER A 124 -28.03 -8.19 0.15
C SER A 124 -27.09 -8.70 1.24
N LYS A 125 -25.85 -8.19 1.29
CA LYS A 125 -24.78 -8.56 2.23
C LYS A 125 -24.13 -7.30 2.81
N MET A 126 -23.48 -7.43 3.95
CA MET A 126 -22.64 -6.38 4.51
C MET A 126 -21.40 -6.19 3.64
N VAL A 127 -21.01 -4.94 3.35
CA VAL A 127 -19.80 -4.65 2.58
C VAL A 127 -18.57 -4.88 3.45
N VAL A 128 -17.59 -5.63 2.91
CA VAL A 128 -16.35 -6.00 3.62
C VAL A 128 -15.11 -5.32 3.04
N GLU A 129 -15.14 -4.90 1.78
CA GLU A 129 -14.01 -4.28 1.07
C GLU A 129 -13.81 -2.80 1.43
N SER A 130 -14.78 -2.20 2.14
CA SER A 130 -14.78 -0.77 2.43
C SER A 130 -15.55 -0.44 3.70
N ALA A 131 -15.01 0.52 4.46
CA ALA A 131 -15.73 1.12 5.55
C ALA A 131 -16.78 2.11 5.01
N PRO A 132 -17.95 2.25 5.66
CA PRO A 132 -18.88 3.32 5.34
C PRO A 132 -18.23 4.69 5.52
N ALA A 133 -18.54 5.62 4.62
CA ALA A 133 -18.15 7.01 4.78
C ALA A 133 -18.91 7.64 5.94
N TYR A 134 -18.26 8.57 6.64
CA TYR A 134 -18.95 9.42 7.59
C TYR A 134 -19.88 10.37 6.86
N MET A 135 -21.11 10.44 7.34
CA MET A 135 -22.13 11.35 6.85
C MET A 135 -22.19 12.55 7.78
N ILE A 136 -22.42 13.74 7.22
CA ILE A 136 -22.55 14.97 7.99
C ILE A 136 -23.45 14.77 9.24
N PRO A 137 -22.98 15.13 10.46
CA PRO A 137 -23.58 14.66 11.72
C PRO A 137 -24.98 15.22 12.02
N SER A 138 -25.35 16.34 11.41
CA SER A 138 -26.70 16.91 11.51
C SER A 138 -26.97 17.77 10.30
N ALA A 139 -28.06 17.51 9.58
CA ALA A 139 -28.59 18.44 8.60
C ALA A 139 -29.30 19.58 9.35
N PRO A 140 -28.78 20.83 9.38
CA PRO A 140 -29.56 21.96 9.85
C PRO A 140 -30.73 22.18 8.90
N ASN A 141 -31.74 22.93 9.36
CA ASN A 141 -32.83 23.36 8.47
C ASN A 141 -32.35 24.32 7.37
N ASP A 142 -31.07 24.73 7.34
CA ASP A 142 -30.52 25.69 6.37
C ASP A 142 -29.14 25.38 5.74
N PHE A 143 -28.39 24.37 6.20
CA PHE A 143 -27.05 24.01 5.68
C PHE A 143 -26.02 25.17 5.60
N GLU A 144 -26.28 26.33 6.20
CA GLU A 144 -25.43 27.53 6.08
C GLU A 144 -24.02 27.31 6.64
N GLU A 145 -23.87 26.39 7.60
CA GLU A 145 -22.57 26.03 8.19
C GLU A 145 -21.56 25.51 7.16
N LEU A 146 -22.01 24.95 6.03
CA LEU A 146 -21.15 24.50 4.94
C LEU A 146 -20.36 25.66 4.29
N ASN A 147 -20.88 26.89 4.33
CA ASN A 147 -20.19 28.05 3.79
C ASN A 147 -19.07 28.57 4.73
N ASN A 148 -19.04 28.13 5.99
CA ASN A 148 -18.07 28.58 6.97
C ASN A 148 -16.68 27.94 6.75
N LYS A 149 -15.75 28.68 6.16
CA LYS A 149 -14.36 28.22 5.88
C LYS A 149 -13.55 27.85 7.13
N LEU A 150 -13.93 28.34 8.31
CA LEU A 150 -13.28 27.93 9.55
C LEU A 150 -13.62 26.49 9.93
N ARG A 151 -14.74 25.96 9.43
CA ARG A 151 -15.17 24.57 9.59
C ARG A 151 -14.94 23.74 8.33
N PHE A 152 -15.45 24.18 7.18
CA PHE A 152 -15.34 23.49 5.89
C PHE A 152 -14.46 24.29 4.91
N PRO A 153 -13.13 24.16 4.98
CA PRO A 153 -12.20 24.88 4.11
C PRO A 153 -12.04 24.25 2.72
N LEU A 154 -12.37 22.97 2.57
CA LEU A 154 -12.11 22.19 1.36
C LEU A 154 -13.22 21.17 1.14
N PHE A 155 -13.59 21.02 -0.13
CA PHE A 155 -14.54 20.06 -0.64
C PHE A 155 -13.86 19.21 -1.71
N SER A 156 -14.33 17.97 -1.85
CA SER A 156 -13.93 17.10 -2.94
C SER A 156 -15.11 16.31 -3.45
N ARG A 157 -15.02 15.87 -4.70
CA ARG A 157 -16.00 14.99 -5.30
C ARG A 157 -15.37 14.14 -6.39
N LEU A 158 -16.11 13.11 -6.77
CA LEU A 158 -15.78 12.22 -7.88
C LEU A 158 -17.08 11.72 -8.52
N GLY A 159 -17.06 11.48 -9.82
CA GLY A 159 -18.20 10.94 -10.56
C GLY A 159 -17.78 10.47 -11.94
N SER A 160 -18.74 9.92 -12.69
CA SER A 160 -18.50 9.38 -14.02
C SER A 160 -19.47 9.93 -15.06
N GLY A 161 -19.89 11.18 -14.93
CA GLY A 161 -20.66 11.89 -15.95
C GLY A 161 -20.01 11.89 -17.33
N THR A 162 -20.72 12.48 -18.29
CA THR A 162 -20.17 12.75 -19.63
C THR A 162 -18.94 13.64 -19.48
N GLN A 163 -17.80 13.17 -20.00
CA GLN A 163 -16.49 13.75 -19.75
C GLN A 163 -16.17 14.87 -20.75
N TYR A 164 -15.75 16.03 -20.26
CA TYR A 164 -15.38 17.23 -20.99
C TYR A 164 -14.06 17.79 -20.48
N LEU A 165 -13.35 18.50 -21.36
CA LEU A 165 -12.20 19.33 -21.04
C LEU A 165 -12.56 20.79 -21.31
N ASP A 166 -12.51 21.62 -20.28
CA ASP A 166 -12.76 23.06 -20.37
C ASP A 166 -11.53 23.78 -20.90
N MET A 167 -11.66 24.39 -22.07
CA MET A 167 -10.62 25.21 -22.71
C MET A 167 -10.96 26.71 -22.64
N GLY A 168 -11.83 27.12 -21.71
CA GLY A 168 -12.27 28.50 -21.51
C GLY A 168 -13.56 28.81 -22.26
N ALA A 169 -13.46 29.19 -23.54
CA ALA A 169 -14.66 29.59 -24.31
C ALA A 169 -15.57 28.41 -24.67
N TYR A 170 -15.03 27.19 -24.74
CA TYR A 170 -15.73 25.97 -25.12
C TYR A 170 -15.26 24.78 -24.28
N GLY A 171 -16.18 23.88 -23.95
CA GLY A 171 -15.86 22.55 -23.42
C GLY A 171 -15.87 21.50 -24.54
N TYR A 172 -14.81 20.71 -24.63
CA TYR A 172 -14.70 19.63 -25.60
C TYR A 172 -15.04 18.30 -24.97
N ARG A 173 -15.95 17.55 -25.59
CA ARG A 173 -16.35 16.23 -25.09
C ARG A 173 -15.24 15.20 -25.33
N ILE A 174 -14.81 14.54 -24.27
CA ILE A 174 -13.83 13.45 -24.28
C ILE A 174 -14.53 12.09 -24.33
N ALA A 175 -15.52 11.87 -23.47
CA ALA A 175 -16.22 10.58 -23.36
C ALA A 175 -17.71 10.72 -23.03
N GLY A 176 -18.48 9.66 -23.22
CA GLY A 176 -19.84 9.55 -22.68
C GLY A 176 -19.83 9.29 -21.17
N GLY A 177 -21.00 9.41 -20.54
CA GLY A 177 -21.17 9.01 -19.14
C GLY A 177 -20.83 7.54 -18.91
N TYR A 178 -20.47 7.23 -17.67
CA TYR A 178 -20.09 5.93 -17.13
C TYR A 178 -18.78 5.35 -17.67
N ALA A 179 -18.01 6.12 -18.45
CA ALA A 179 -16.78 5.65 -19.09
C ALA A 179 -15.63 5.43 -18.10
N TYR A 180 -15.39 6.40 -17.21
CA TYR A 180 -14.35 6.37 -16.17
C TYR A 180 -14.67 7.43 -15.11
N LEU A 181 -13.94 7.41 -13.99
CA LEU A 181 -14.08 8.41 -12.93
C LEU A 181 -13.21 9.63 -13.21
N THR A 182 -13.74 10.81 -12.94
CA THR A 182 -12.96 12.03 -12.71
C THR A 182 -13.38 12.67 -11.40
N GLY A 183 -12.45 13.33 -10.73
CA GLY A 183 -12.66 13.96 -9.45
C GLY A 183 -11.93 15.28 -9.36
N GLY A 184 -12.18 16.02 -8.30
CA GLY A 184 -11.63 17.35 -8.13
C GLY A 184 -11.79 17.90 -6.72
N LEU A 185 -11.18 19.06 -6.54
CA LEU A 185 -11.15 19.84 -5.30
C LEU A 185 -11.81 21.19 -5.50
N ALA A 186 -12.39 21.70 -4.44
CA ALA A 186 -13.01 23.01 -4.40
C ALA A 186 -12.91 23.63 -3.01
N ASP A 187 -12.77 24.95 -2.95
CA ASP A 187 -12.69 25.71 -1.72
C ASP A 187 -13.98 26.48 -1.42
N ASN A 188 -14.97 26.43 -2.33
CA ASN A 188 -16.27 27.05 -2.13
C ASN A 188 -17.46 26.12 -2.35
N ILE A 189 -18.54 26.41 -1.63
CA ILE A 189 -19.87 25.92 -1.90
C ILE A 189 -20.82 27.11 -1.73
N ASP A 190 -21.76 27.26 -2.66
CA ASP A 190 -22.84 28.23 -2.59
C ASP A 190 -24.14 27.47 -2.34
N VAL A 191 -24.71 27.67 -1.15
CA VAL A 191 -25.88 26.95 -0.66
C VAL A 191 -27.15 27.75 -0.91
N PHE A 192 -28.19 27.11 -1.43
CA PHE A 192 -29.48 27.74 -1.71
C PHE A 192 -30.64 26.76 -1.50
N ASN A 193 -31.80 27.30 -1.12
CA ASN A 193 -33.04 26.54 -1.01
C ASN A 193 -33.92 26.86 -2.22
N GLN A 194 -34.26 25.85 -3.01
CA GLN A 194 -35.07 26.06 -4.21
C GLN A 194 -36.07 24.93 -4.41
N TYR A 195 -37.26 25.31 -4.89
CA TYR A 195 -38.15 24.40 -5.59
C TYR A 195 -37.97 24.62 -7.09
N ASN A 196 -37.43 23.63 -7.80
CA ASN A 196 -37.15 23.73 -9.23
C ASN A 196 -38.26 23.13 -10.13
N GLY A 197 -39.44 22.87 -9.56
CA GLY A 197 -40.56 22.24 -10.25
C GLY A 197 -40.49 20.70 -10.32
N LYS A 198 -39.41 20.08 -9.84
CA LYS A 198 -39.26 18.62 -9.69
C LYS A 198 -38.92 18.19 -8.26
N TRP A 199 -38.09 18.96 -7.55
CA TRP A 199 -37.60 18.63 -6.20
C TRP A 199 -37.63 19.86 -5.28
N THR A 200 -37.91 19.64 -3.99
CA THR A 200 -37.88 20.67 -2.92
C THR A 200 -36.72 20.38 -1.98
N GLY A 201 -35.89 21.38 -1.66
CA GLY A 201 -34.90 21.25 -0.57
C GLY A 201 -33.66 22.10 -0.76
N TRP A 202 -32.73 21.96 0.19
CA TRP A 202 -31.42 22.59 0.11
C TRP A 202 -30.52 21.93 -0.93
N GLN A 203 -29.89 22.79 -1.71
CA GLN A 203 -29.02 22.46 -2.81
C GLN A 203 -27.74 23.29 -2.71
N GLY A 204 -26.70 22.85 -3.41
CA GLY A 204 -25.43 23.57 -3.47
C GLY A 204 -24.87 23.65 -4.88
N VAL A 205 -23.93 24.56 -5.09
CA VAL A 205 -22.99 24.55 -6.21
C VAL A 205 -21.58 24.63 -5.63
N ILE A 206 -20.73 23.67 -5.97
CA ILE A 206 -19.34 23.64 -5.53
C ILE A 206 -18.51 24.47 -6.51
N GLY A 207 -17.67 25.36 -5.99
CA GLY A 207 -16.91 26.33 -6.78
C GLY A 207 -15.45 26.47 -6.35
N ASN A 208 -14.63 26.99 -7.27
CA ASN A 208 -13.22 27.30 -7.06
C ASN A 208 -12.97 28.75 -7.51
N PRO A 209 -13.40 29.76 -6.73
CA PRO A 209 -13.40 31.17 -7.16
C PRO A 209 -12.00 31.70 -7.50
N GLY A 210 -10.96 31.14 -6.86
CA GLY A 210 -9.56 31.47 -7.15
C GLY A 210 -8.96 30.75 -8.35
N ASN A 211 -9.67 29.78 -8.94
CA ASN A 211 -9.21 28.92 -10.03
C ASN A 211 -7.83 28.25 -9.77
N ASN A 212 -7.51 27.98 -8.50
CA ASN A 212 -6.20 27.45 -8.09
C ASN A 212 -6.22 25.96 -7.77
N LEU A 213 -7.40 25.36 -7.64
CA LEU A 213 -7.55 23.92 -7.43
C LEU A 213 -7.85 23.16 -8.75
N PRO A 214 -7.48 21.88 -8.85
CA PRO A 214 -7.99 20.99 -9.89
C PRO A 214 -9.48 20.75 -9.64
N ASN A 215 -10.32 21.63 -10.18
CA ASN A 215 -11.77 21.60 -9.94
C ASN A 215 -12.49 20.67 -10.92
N SER A 216 -13.50 19.96 -10.41
CA SER A 216 -14.48 19.18 -11.15
C SER A 216 -15.89 19.51 -10.61
N GLY A 217 -16.31 20.77 -10.61
CA GLY A 217 -17.40 21.33 -9.81
C GLY A 217 -18.86 21.22 -10.28
N ASN A 218 -19.23 20.95 -11.54
CA ASN A 218 -20.64 20.74 -11.99
C ASN A 218 -20.94 19.49 -12.83
N VAL A 219 -21.83 18.76 -12.24
CA VAL A 219 -22.63 17.66 -12.74
C VAL A 219 -22.93 17.71 -14.25
N THR A 220 -22.49 16.66 -14.98
CA THR A 220 -23.00 16.37 -16.32
C THR A 220 -23.91 15.13 -16.29
N ALA A 221 -24.57 14.81 -17.41
CA ALA A 221 -25.37 13.60 -17.50
C ALA A 221 -24.51 12.35 -17.23
N GLY A 222 -24.92 11.57 -16.22
CA GLY A 222 -24.18 10.41 -15.69
C GLY A 222 -23.58 10.64 -14.31
N ASP A 223 -23.43 11.90 -13.86
CA ASP A 223 -22.98 12.19 -12.48
C ASP A 223 -24.07 11.98 -11.44
N SER A 224 -25.32 11.72 -11.84
CA SER A 224 -26.42 11.47 -10.91
C SER A 224 -26.08 10.36 -9.91
N GLY A 225 -26.27 10.65 -8.62
CA GLY A 225 -25.92 9.77 -7.51
C GLY A 225 -24.47 9.88 -7.02
N SER A 226 -23.59 10.56 -7.76
CA SER A 226 -22.20 10.76 -7.35
C SER A 226 -22.10 11.58 -6.05
N PRO A 227 -21.23 11.17 -5.12
CA PRO A 227 -21.11 11.84 -3.82
C PRO A 227 -20.18 13.05 -3.88
N PHE A 228 -20.35 13.92 -2.90
CA PHE A 228 -19.37 14.96 -2.59
C PHE A 228 -19.14 15.06 -1.09
N PHE A 229 -17.93 15.49 -0.75
CA PHE A 229 -17.36 15.43 0.58
C PHE A 229 -16.89 16.83 1.00
N GLY A 230 -16.96 17.11 2.30
CA GLY A 230 -16.34 18.29 2.90
C GLY A 230 -15.43 17.88 4.05
N TRP A 231 -14.26 18.51 4.15
CA TRP A 231 -13.39 18.35 5.31
C TRP A 231 -13.97 19.13 6.49
N ASP A 232 -14.44 18.45 7.53
CA ASP A 232 -14.95 19.11 8.74
C ASP A 232 -13.80 19.29 9.75
N LYS A 233 -13.30 20.52 9.90
CA LYS A 233 -12.26 20.86 10.88
C LYS A 233 -12.68 20.65 12.33
N LYS A 234 -13.97 20.61 12.63
CA LYS A 234 -14.47 20.30 13.98
C LYS A 234 -14.35 18.81 14.28
N MET A 235 -14.60 17.96 13.27
CA MET A 235 -14.55 16.50 13.40
C MET A 235 -13.19 15.91 13.01
N HIS A 236 -12.32 16.70 12.39
CA HIS A 236 -11.02 16.30 11.85
C HIS A 236 -11.09 15.13 10.86
N ARG A 237 -12.10 15.15 9.99
CA ARG A 237 -12.31 14.09 8.97
C ARG A 237 -13.15 14.59 7.79
N TRP A 238 -13.15 13.82 6.72
CA TRP A 238 -14.06 14.01 5.58
C TRP A 238 -15.46 13.49 5.90
N GLU A 239 -16.46 14.29 5.56
CA GLU A 239 -17.88 13.99 5.70
C GLU A 239 -18.54 14.00 4.33
N VAL A 240 -19.30 12.96 4.00
CA VAL A 240 -20.23 12.96 2.86
C VAL A 240 -21.35 13.92 3.17
N ILE A 241 -21.52 14.90 2.30
CA ILE A 241 -22.55 15.93 2.46
C ILE A 241 -23.81 15.55 1.69
N GLY A 242 -23.66 14.95 0.52
CA GLY A 242 -24.80 14.67 -0.35
C GLY A 242 -24.41 13.95 -1.64
N ALA A 243 -25.37 13.94 -2.56
CA ALA A 243 -25.20 13.38 -3.89
C ALA A 243 -25.85 14.25 -4.97
N VAL A 244 -25.51 13.96 -6.22
CA VAL A 244 -25.99 14.70 -7.39
C VAL A 244 -27.38 14.25 -7.85
N SER A 245 -28.33 15.18 -7.98
CA SER A 245 -29.70 15.02 -8.48
C SER A 245 -30.00 16.08 -9.56
N GLY A 246 -29.08 16.26 -10.51
CA GLY A 246 -29.08 17.39 -11.46
C GLY A 246 -28.51 18.69 -10.88
N THR A 247 -28.44 18.81 -9.56
CA THR A 247 -27.54 19.69 -8.80
C THR A 247 -27.04 18.94 -7.55
N TYR A 248 -26.18 19.53 -6.74
CA TYR A 248 -25.78 18.93 -5.46
C TYR A 248 -26.94 19.00 -4.47
N THR A 249 -27.43 17.85 -4.02
CA THR A 249 -28.50 17.74 -3.03
C THR A 249 -27.96 17.09 -1.77
N PHE A 250 -28.27 17.67 -0.62
CA PHE A 250 -27.69 17.24 0.66
C PHE A 250 -28.42 16.05 1.26
N PHE A 251 -27.66 15.07 1.74
CA PHE A 251 -28.27 13.94 2.42
C PHE A 251 -28.79 14.32 3.81
N TYR A 252 -29.92 13.72 4.19
CA TYR A 252 -30.54 13.89 5.50
C TYR A 252 -30.30 12.64 6.37
N PRO A 253 -29.51 12.72 7.46
CA PRO A 253 -29.24 11.59 8.33
C PRO A 253 -30.50 10.89 8.85
N GLN A 254 -31.56 11.65 9.14
CA GLN A 254 -32.82 11.09 9.66
C GLN A 254 -33.49 10.11 8.66
N LEU A 255 -33.29 10.30 7.35
CA LEU A 255 -33.84 9.40 6.33
C LEU A 255 -33.05 8.08 6.27
N LEU A 256 -31.73 8.13 6.45
CA LEU A 256 -30.90 6.94 6.59
C LEU A 256 -31.27 6.18 7.87
N ASP A 257 -31.39 6.87 9.00
CA ASP A 257 -31.78 6.27 10.28
C ASP A 257 -33.14 5.58 10.18
N LYS A 258 -34.10 6.21 9.51
CA LYS A 258 -35.40 5.60 9.21
C LYS A 258 -35.24 4.32 8.40
N ALA A 259 -34.51 4.36 7.30
CA ALA A 259 -34.27 3.19 6.44
C ALA A 259 -33.59 2.02 7.19
N ILE A 260 -32.64 2.34 8.08
CA ILE A 260 -31.98 1.35 8.94
C ILE A 260 -32.99 0.77 9.95
N SER A 261 -33.77 1.63 10.60
CA SER A 261 -34.77 1.22 11.60
C SER A 261 -35.85 0.28 11.01
N GLU A 262 -36.31 0.57 9.79
CA GLU A 262 -37.28 -0.25 9.07
C GLU A 262 -36.69 -1.60 8.65
N ALA A 263 -35.38 -1.74 8.59
CA ALA A 263 -34.68 -2.95 8.17
C ALA A 263 -34.26 -3.88 9.34
N ARG A 264 -34.63 -3.56 10.58
CA ARG A 264 -34.23 -4.32 11.76
C ARG A 264 -35.38 -4.64 12.70
N GLU A 265 -35.19 -5.65 13.53
CA GLU A 265 -36.06 -5.98 14.66
C GLU A 265 -35.69 -5.19 15.93
N PRO A 266 -36.57 -5.17 16.95
CA PRO A 266 -36.23 -4.70 18.29
C PRO A 266 -34.96 -5.35 18.87
N ASP A 267 -34.28 -4.66 19.78
CA ASP A 267 -33.07 -5.16 20.44
C ASP A 267 -33.33 -6.47 21.22
N ILE A 268 -32.40 -7.41 21.11
CA ILE A 268 -32.41 -8.70 21.81
C ILE A 268 -31.45 -8.62 22.99
N PHE A 269 -31.98 -8.60 24.21
CA PHE A 269 -31.20 -8.53 25.44
C PHE A 269 -31.05 -9.92 26.08
N LEU A 270 -29.97 -10.62 25.75
CA LEU A 270 -29.68 -11.95 26.28
C LEU A 270 -29.15 -11.91 27.72
N ASN A 271 -28.32 -10.91 28.05
CA ASN A 271 -27.77 -10.69 29.39
C ASN A 271 -27.12 -11.96 30.01
N GLY A 272 -26.31 -12.66 29.22
CA GLY A 272 -25.58 -13.86 29.62
C GLY A 272 -26.41 -15.14 29.66
N LYS A 273 -27.69 -15.11 29.29
CA LYS A 273 -28.56 -16.28 29.28
C LYS A 273 -28.36 -17.15 28.04
N THR A 274 -28.89 -18.37 28.13
CA THR A 274 -29.06 -19.27 26.99
C THR A 274 -30.42 -19.06 26.34
N ALA A 275 -30.46 -18.97 25.01
CA ALA A 275 -31.68 -18.87 24.21
C ALA A 275 -31.75 -19.95 23.13
N LEU A 276 -32.97 -20.41 22.83
CA LEU A 276 -33.28 -21.25 21.69
C LEU A 276 -33.72 -20.36 20.53
N TRP A 277 -33.07 -20.49 19.39
CA TRP A 277 -33.51 -19.88 18.14
C TRP A 277 -34.46 -20.84 17.45
N GLU A 278 -35.75 -20.62 17.66
CA GLU A 278 -36.89 -21.39 17.13
C GLU A 278 -37.40 -20.79 15.81
N THR A 279 -38.35 -21.48 15.16
CA THR A 279 -38.88 -21.11 13.84
C THR A 279 -39.34 -19.65 13.71
N SER A 280 -39.97 -19.09 14.74
CA SER A 280 -40.51 -17.72 14.71
C SER A 280 -39.96 -16.80 15.81
N THR A 281 -39.27 -17.36 16.80
CA THR A 281 -38.78 -16.60 17.95
C THR A 281 -37.39 -17.04 18.40
N ILE A 282 -36.63 -16.11 18.97
CA ILE A 282 -35.51 -16.40 19.86
C ILE A 282 -36.06 -16.34 21.28
N ASN A 283 -35.84 -17.39 22.08
CA ASN A 283 -36.51 -17.61 23.36
C ASN A 283 -35.51 -17.97 24.46
N ASP A 284 -35.34 -17.10 25.47
CA ASP A 284 -34.46 -17.34 26.64
C ASP A 284 -35.19 -18.05 27.81
N GLY A 285 -36.43 -18.50 27.59
CA GLY A 285 -37.34 -19.08 28.59
C GLY A 285 -38.22 -18.05 29.32
N VAL A 286 -37.90 -16.75 29.24
CA VAL A 286 -38.63 -15.65 29.89
C VAL A 286 -39.15 -14.66 28.83
N ASN A 287 -38.26 -14.21 27.97
CA ASN A 287 -38.49 -13.29 26.88
C ASN A 287 -38.54 -14.05 25.56
N LYS A 288 -39.33 -13.54 24.63
CA LYS A 288 -39.44 -14.04 23.26
C LYS A 288 -39.30 -12.89 22.29
N TRP A 289 -38.33 -12.97 21.40
CA TRP A 289 -38.07 -11.97 20.37
C TRP A 289 -38.41 -12.55 19.00
N SER A 290 -39.27 -11.87 18.26
CA SER A 290 -39.60 -12.24 16.88
C SER A 290 -38.40 -12.01 15.95
N TRP A 291 -38.35 -12.77 14.86
CA TRP A 291 -37.38 -12.57 13.79
C TRP A 291 -37.98 -12.94 12.43
N GLN A 292 -37.41 -12.41 11.34
CA GLN A 292 -37.89 -12.64 9.99
C GLN A 292 -36.70 -12.92 9.06
N GLY A 293 -36.66 -14.16 8.58
CA GLY A 293 -35.76 -14.62 7.53
C GLY A 293 -36.50 -15.10 6.29
N ILE A 294 -35.81 -15.93 5.51
CA ILE A 294 -36.32 -16.64 4.35
C ILE A 294 -36.76 -18.04 4.78
N ASP A 295 -37.98 -18.40 4.41
CA ASP A 295 -38.53 -19.74 4.57
C ASP A 295 -39.44 -20.09 3.37
N ASN A 296 -40.21 -21.19 3.50
CA ASN A 296 -41.12 -21.62 2.44
C ASN A 296 -42.27 -20.64 2.17
N THR A 297 -42.63 -19.81 3.15
CA THR A 297 -43.73 -18.84 3.12
C THR A 297 -43.26 -17.42 2.79
N ASN A 298 -42.05 -17.04 3.21
CA ASN A 298 -41.42 -15.75 2.94
C ASN A 298 -40.15 -15.93 2.10
N LYS A 299 -40.25 -15.62 0.81
CA LYS A 299 -39.11 -15.68 -0.13
C LYS A 299 -38.52 -14.30 -0.45
N SER A 300 -39.02 -13.23 0.19
CA SER A 300 -38.63 -11.86 -0.14
C SER A 300 -37.45 -11.39 0.70
N LEU A 301 -36.31 -11.09 0.07
CA LEU A 301 -35.15 -10.51 0.74
C LEU A 301 -35.47 -9.17 1.42
N SER A 302 -36.35 -8.36 0.84
CA SER A 302 -36.76 -7.06 1.41
C SER A 302 -37.54 -7.20 2.73
N ALA A 303 -38.19 -8.34 2.96
CA ALA A 303 -38.96 -8.59 4.17
C ALA A 303 -38.08 -9.07 5.34
N THR A 304 -36.83 -9.45 5.08
CA THR A 304 -35.91 -9.96 6.11
C THR A 304 -35.32 -8.85 6.96
N LYS A 305 -34.98 -9.14 8.22
CA LYS A 305 -34.60 -8.11 9.20
C LYS A 305 -33.26 -8.40 9.87
N ASN A 306 -32.52 -7.33 10.17
CA ASN A 306 -31.31 -7.37 10.98
C ASN A 306 -31.67 -7.59 12.46
N LEU A 307 -30.84 -8.35 13.19
CA LEU A 307 -30.98 -8.58 14.62
C LEU A 307 -29.80 -7.92 15.35
N TYR A 308 -30.10 -7.27 16.47
CA TYR A 308 -29.11 -6.61 17.32
C TYR A 308 -29.13 -7.28 18.69
N LEU A 309 -27.99 -7.82 19.10
CA LEU A 309 -27.82 -8.62 20.30
C LEU A 309 -27.02 -7.85 21.35
N TYR A 310 -27.50 -7.89 22.59
CA TYR A 310 -26.90 -7.20 23.73
C TYR A 310 -26.74 -8.12 24.95
N GLY A 311 -25.69 -7.87 25.72
CA GLY A 311 -25.48 -8.46 27.03
C GLY A 311 -24.79 -9.82 27.05
N GLY A 312 -24.34 -10.34 25.90
CA GLY A 312 -23.70 -11.66 25.81
C GLY A 312 -24.68 -12.83 26.01
N GLY A 313 -24.24 -14.06 25.73
CA GLY A 313 -25.04 -15.27 25.97
C GLY A 313 -24.87 -16.36 24.92
N ASP A 314 -25.57 -17.48 25.11
CA ASP A 314 -25.50 -18.63 24.22
C ASP A 314 -26.79 -18.79 23.42
N ILE A 315 -26.68 -18.98 22.11
CA ILE A 315 -27.82 -19.25 21.23
C ILE A 315 -27.69 -20.64 20.61
N PHE A 316 -28.74 -21.45 20.75
CA PHE A 316 -28.85 -22.76 20.12
C PHE A 316 -29.90 -22.72 19.01
N LEU A 317 -29.49 -23.00 17.78
CA LEU A 317 -30.40 -23.17 16.66
C LEU A 317 -31.14 -24.50 16.80
N THR A 318 -32.48 -24.47 16.77
CA THR A 318 -33.31 -25.69 16.68
C THR A 318 -33.67 -26.07 15.25
N GLN A 319 -33.34 -25.19 14.28
CA GLN A 319 -33.50 -25.37 12.85
C GLN A 319 -32.41 -24.56 12.13
N SER A 320 -32.13 -24.87 10.86
CA SER A 320 -31.27 -24.02 10.03
C SER A 320 -31.94 -22.68 9.78
N VAL A 321 -31.16 -21.61 9.85
CA VAL A 321 -31.63 -20.23 9.73
C VAL A 321 -31.08 -19.63 8.45
N ASN A 322 -31.97 -19.27 7.52
CA ASN A 322 -31.64 -18.40 6.40
C ASN A 322 -32.22 -17.02 6.69
N GLN A 323 -31.40 -16.08 7.10
CA GLN A 323 -31.83 -14.73 7.42
C GLN A 323 -31.92 -13.83 6.18
N GLY A 324 -31.65 -14.34 4.98
CA GLY A 324 -31.68 -13.60 3.72
C GLY A 324 -30.73 -12.39 3.75
N ALA A 325 -31.29 -11.19 3.67
CA ALA A 325 -30.53 -9.94 3.80
C ALA A 325 -30.48 -9.41 5.24
N GLY A 326 -31.02 -10.14 6.22
CA GLY A 326 -30.81 -9.85 7.64
C GLY A 326 -29.43 -10.30 8.10
N GLY A 327 -28.79 -9.47 8.93
CA GLY A 327 -27.51 -9.76 9.56
C GLY A 327 -27.56 -9.68 11.08
N LEU A 328 -26.46 -10.05 11.72
CA LEU A 328 -26.31 -10.05 13.18
C LEU A 328 -25.36 -8.91 13.59
N TYR A 329 -25.82 -8.07 14.50
CA TYR A 329 -25.06 -6.97 15.09
C TYR A 329 -24.88 -7.26 16.58
N PHE A 330 -23.63 -7.24 17.04
CA PHE A 330 -23.28 -7.51 18.42
C PHE A 330 -22.77 -6.23 19.08
N ASP A 331 -23.19 -5.99 20.32
CA ASP A 331 -22.66 -4.93 21.18
C ASP A 331 -21.18 -5.13 21.52
N ASN A 332 -20.61 -4.20 22.28
CA ASN A 332 -19.20 -4.17 22.64
C ASN A 332 -18.94 -4.93 23.96
N LYS A 333 -17.71 -5.47 24.09
CA LYS A 333 -17.16 -6.07 25.32
C LYS A 333 -17.98 -7.23 25.89
N GLN A 334 -18.57 -8.05 25.03
CA GLN A 334 -19.33 -9.24 25.42
C GLN A 334 -18.74 -10.56 24.93
N GLN A 335 -19.39 -11.65 25.31
CA GLN A 335 -19.11 -13.00 24.84
C GLN A 335 -20.41 -13.65 24.36
N TYR A 336 -20.40 -14.20 23.14
CA TYR A 336 -21.51 -14.94 22.57
C TYR A 336 -21.07 -16.33 22.11
N SER A 337 -21.98 -17.29 22.10
CA SER A 337 -21.80 -18.55 21.37
C SER A 337 -23.01 -18.90 20.51
N PHE A 338 -22.78 -19.42 19.30
CA PHE A 338 -23.83 -19.94 18.43
C PHE A 338 -23.59 -21.42 18.17
N ARG A 339 -24.59 -22.25 18.47
CA ARG A 339 -24.48 -23.72 18.44
C ARG A 339 -25.66 -24.34 17.72
N SER A 340 -25.42 -25.50 17.13
CA SER A 340 -26.47 -26.33 16.55
C SER A 340 -27.00 -27.30 17.60
N ALA A 341 -28.32 -27.31 17.86
CA ALA A 341 -28.92 -28.31 18.73
C ALA A 341 -28.86 -29.74 18.14
N ALA A 342 -28.64 -29.87 16.82
CA ALA A 342 -28.60 -31.15 16.10
C ALA A 342 -27.24 -31.41 15.41
N GLY A 343 -26.22 -30.59 15.67
CA GLY A 343 -24.86 -30.73 15.11
C GLY A 343 -24.66 -30.28 13.65
N HIS A 344 -25.71 -30.17 12.85
CA HIS A 344 -25.63 -29.89 11.40
C HIS A 344 -26.44 -28.67 10.93
N LEU A 345 -27.07 -27.96 11.87
CA LEU A 345 -27.88 -26.78 11.55
C LEU A 345 -26.97 -25.59 11.28
N PHE A 346 -27.30 -24.82 10.24
CA PHE A 346 -26.47 -23.71 9.75
C PHE A 346 -27.17 -22.36 9.90
N TRP A 347 -26.39 -21.28 9.76
CA TRP A 347 -26.91 -19.93 9.59
C TRP A 347 -26.35 -19.32 8.30
N THR A 348 -27.20 -18.63 7.54
CA THR A 348 -26.80 -17.74 6.44
C THR A 348 -27.54 -16.42 6.56
N GLY A 349 -26.92 -15.33 6.10
CA GLY A 349 -27.49 -13.99 6.17
C GLY A 349 -26.58 -12.94 5.55
N SER A 350 -26.81 -11.67 5.84
CA SER A 350 -26.03 -10.57 5.25
C SER A 350 -24.60 -10.47 5.82
N GLY A 351 -24.38 -10.91 7.05
CA GLY A 351 -23.07 -10.92 7.71
C GLY A 351 -23.16 -10.73 9.22
N LEU A 352 -21.99 -10.69 9.85
CA LEU A 352 -21.77 -10.46 11.27
C LEU A 352 -21.03 -9.12 11.44
N ASN A 353 -21.59 -8.22 12.24
CA ASN A 353 -20.92 -7.02 12.72
C ASN A 353 -20.66 -7.16 14.21
N ILE A 354 -19.42 -7.46 14.57
CA ILE A 354 -19.03 -7.77 15.96
C ILE A 354 -18.42 -6.53 16.61
N GLY A 355 -19.05 -6.04 17.67
CA GLY A 355 -18.60 -4.88 18.43
C GLY A 355 -17.20 -5.03 19.04
N GLU A 356 -16.56 -3.90 19.32
CA GLU A 356 -15.22 -3.84 19.87
C GLU A 356 -15.12 -4.60 21.21
N GLY A 357 -14.08 -5.43 21.35
CA GLY A 357 -13.88 -6.26 22.55
C GLY A 357 -14.87 -7.40 22.72
N THR A 358 -15.85 -7.57 21.82
CA THR A 358 -16.76 -8.72 21.82
C THR A 358 -16.15 -9.90 21.11
N THR A 359 -16.38 -11.10 21.65
CA THR A 359 -16.01 -12.36 20.98
C THR A 359 -17.26 -13.20 20.72
N VAL A 360 -17.37 -13.74 19.51
CA VAL A 360 -18.42 -14.67 19.12
C VAL A 360 -17.79 -16.03 18.81
N ASN A 361 -18.09 -17.04 19.62
CA ASN A 361 -17.70 -18.42 19.37
C ASN A 361 -18.72 -19.08 18.43
N TRP A 362 -18.29 -19.42 17.23
CA TRP A 362 -19.15 -19.86 16.13
C TRP A 362 -18.97 -21.35 15.87
N TYR A 363 -19.93 -22.15 16.34
CA TYR A 363 -19.94 -23.61 16.18
C TYR A 363 -20.86 -24.07 15.03
N LEU A 364 -21.42 -23.13 14.27
CA LEU A 364 -22.34 -23.43 13.18
C LEU A 364 -21.57 -23.66 11.87
N PRO A 365 -21.88 -24.73 11.11
CA PRO A 365 -21.41 -24.87 9.73
C PRO A 365 -22.02 -23.78 8.83
N GLY A 366 -21.32 -23.45 7.75
CA GLY A 366 -21.85 -22.61 6.65
C GLY A 366 -22.52 -23.43 5.54
N VAL A 367 -22.71 -22.81 4.38
CA VAL A 367 -23.42 -23.40 3.23
C VAL A 367 -22.57 -23.27 1.96
N ILE A 368 -22.55 -24.30 1.12
CA ILE A 368 -21.86 -24.29 -0.18
C ILE A 368 -22.33 -23.09 -1.01
N ASN A 369 -21.38 -22.38 -1.63
CA ASN A 369 -21.61 -21.19 -2.46
C ASN A 369 -22.19 -19.97 -1.70
N ASP A 370 -22.21 -19.98 -0.37
CA ASP A 370 -22.40 -18.78 0.44
C ASP A 370 -21.09 -18.38 1.10
N ASN A 371 -20.86 -17.07 1.21
CA ASN A 371 -19.77 -16.52 2.00
C ASN A 371 -20.34 -15.86 3.26
N LEU A 372 -19.79 -16.23 4.41
CA LEU A 372 -20.00 -15.49 5.64
C LEU A 372 -19.26 -14.15 5.53
N HIS A 373 -19.95 -13.03 5.72
CA HIS A 373 -19.30 -11.72 5.76
C HIS A 373 -19.07 -11.33 7.20
N LYS A 374 -17.84 -10.93 7.54
CA LYS A 374 -17.48 -10.47 8.88
C LYS A 374 -16.85 -9.08 8.83
N ILE A 375 -17.42 -8.18 9.63
CA ILE A 375 -16.92 -6.84 9.92
C ILE A 375 -17.01 -6.54 11.43
N GLY A 376 -16.67 -5.32 11.83
CA GLY A 376 -16.63 -4.89 13.23
C GLY A 376 -15.33 -5.30 13.92
N MET A 377 -14.90 -4.46 14.85
CA MET A 377 -13.61 -4.57 15.54
C MET A 377 -13.48 -5.78 16.47
N GLY A 378 -14.58 -6.47 16.76
CA GLY A 378 -14.58 -7.67 17.61
C GLY A 378 -13.97 -8.90 16.96
N THR A 379 -14.07 -10.02 17.67
CA THR A 379 -13.47 -11.31 17.33
C THR A 379 -14.53 -12.34 16.97
N LEU A 380 -14.34 -13.04 15.85
CA LEU A 380 -15.05 -14.29 15.53
C LEU A 380 -14.10 -15.47 15.77
N VAL A 381 -14.50 -16.43 16.60
CA VAL A 381 -13.74 -17.69 16.79
C VAL A 381 -14.50 -18.80 16.09
N VAL A 382 -13.89 -19.41 15.08
CA VAL A 382 -14.53 -20.41 14.22
C VAL A 382 -14.16 -21.79 14.73
N LYS A 383 -15.16 -22.52 15.22
CA LYS A 383 -14.99 -23.78 15.96
C LYS A 383 -15.39 -25.02 15.17
N ASN A 384 -15.94 -24.85 13.97
CA ASN A 384 -16.44 -25.94 13.15
C ASN A 384 -16.15 -25.67 11.67
N SER A 385 -15.96 -26.74 10.89
CA SER A 385 -15.79 -26.62 9.44
C SER A 385 -17.03 -26.11 8.74
N SER A 386 -16.82 -25.35 7.68
CA SER A 386 -17.85 -24.82 6.80
C SER A 386 -17.55 -25.19 5.34
N PRO A 387 -18.53 -25.76 4.60
CA PRO A 387 -18.37 -25.97 3.17
C PRO A 387 -18.47 -24.66 2.36
N GLY A 388 -18.95 -23.56 2.96
CA GLY A 388 -18.95 -22.22 2.39
C GLY A 388 -17.66 -21.45 2.69
N GLY A 389 -17.52 -20.26 2.10
CA GLY A 389 -16.38 -19.38 2.33
C GLY A 389 -16.63 -18.32 3.42
N ILE A 390 -15.64 -17.48 3.67
CA ILE A 390 -15.73 -16.28 4.52
C ILE A 390 -15.04 -15.10 3.83
N LYS A 391 -15.64 -13.90 3.92
CA LYS A 391 -14.98 -12.63 3.61
C LYS A 391 -14.82 -11.79 4.88
N VAL A 392 -13.59 -11.39 5.16
CA VAL A 392 -13.17 -10.69 6.38
C VAL A 392 -12.75 -9.27 6.02
N GLY A 393 -13.55 -8.30 6.45
CA GLY A 393 -13.33 -6.87 6.17
C GLY A 393 -12.71 -6.07 7.32
N GLU A 394 -13.01 -6.46 8.57
CA GLU A 394 -12.58 -5.72 9.75
C GLU A 394 -12.50 -6.62 10.98
N GLY A 395 -11.58 -6.32 11.89
CA GLY A 395 -11.38 -7.01 13.17
C GLY A 395 -10.81 -8.41 13.00
N LEU A 396 -10.90 -9.22 14.06
CA LEU A 396 -10.21 -10.51 14.13
C LEU A 396 -11.14 -11.70 13.79
N VAL A 397 -10.62 -12.67 13.05
CA VAL A 397 -11.17 -14.03 12.88
C VAL A 397 -10.10 -15.01 13.32
N ARG A 398 -10.44 -15.93 14.23
CA ARG A 398 -9.56 -16.99 14.71
C ARG A 398 -10.04 -18.33 14.16
N LEU A 399 -9.19 -19.02 13.41
CA LEU A 399 -9.48 -20.34 12.85
C LEU A 399 -9.06 -21.41 13.85
N ASP A 400 -10.04 -22.06 14.48
CA ASP A 400 -9.85 -22.96 15.63
C ASP A 400 -10.80 -24.18 15.54
N SER A 401 -10.91 -24.76 14.35
CA SER A 401 -11.66 -25.98 14.08
C SER A 401 -10.72 -27.18 13.88
N ASP A 402 -11.20 -28.39 14.18
CA ASP A 402 -10.40 -29.63 14.05
C ASP A 402 -10.18 -30.08 12.59
N THR A 403 -10.78 -29.36 11.64
CA THR A 403 -10.69 -29.57 10.21
C THR A 403 -10.81 -28.22 9.50
N GLU A 404 -10.53 -28.18 8.21
CA GLU A 404 -10.55 -26.96 7.40
C GLU A 404 -11.80 -26.10 7.66
N ALA A 405 -11.57 -24.87 8.13
CA ALA A 405 -12.64 -24.00 8.64
C ALA A 405 -13.57 -23.50 7.52
N PHE A 406 -13.02 -23.16 6.36
CA PHE A 406 -13.77 -22.64 5.22
C PHE A 406 -13.15 -23.07 3.91
N SER A 407 -13.99 -23.31 2.90
CA SER A 407 -13.52 -23.63 1.55
C SER A 407 -12.76 -22.49 0.88
N LYS A 408 -13.01 -21.23 1.30
CA LYS A 408 -12.30 -20.02 0.85
C LYS A 408 -12.28 -18.97 1.95
N VAL A 409 -11.16 -18.27 2.10
CA VAL A 409 -10.98 -17.15 3.04
C VAL A 409 -10.49 -15.94 2.26
N TYR A 410 -11.34 -14.92 2.16
CA TYR A 410 -10.99 -13.63 1.56
C TYR A 410 -10.68 -12.62 2.66
N ILE A 411 -9.50 -12.03 2.60
CA ILE A 411 -9.06 -10.95 3.49
C ILE A 411 -9.01 -9.68 2.64
N THR A 412 -9.83 -8.70 2.97
CA THR A 412 -10.07 -7.52 2.12
C THR A 412 -10.37 -6.28 2.94
N GLY A 413 -10.33 -5.11 2.33
CA GLY A 413 -10.61 -3.81 2.95
C GLY A 413 -9.49 -3.29 3.87
N GLY A 414 -8.40 -4.03 4.05
CA GLY A 414 -7.18 -3.61 4.75
C GLY A 414 -7.25 -3.61 6.29
N LYS A 415 -8.41 -3.96 6.88
CA LYS A 415 -8.61 -3.95 8.35
C LYS A 415 -8.94 -5.33 8.93
N GLY A 416 -9.14 -6.34 8.08
CA GLY A 416 -9.39 -7.71 8.50
C GLY A 416 -8.11 -8.42 8.95
N ILE A 417 -8.22 -9.20 10.02
CA ILE A 417 -7.14 -10.08 10.51
C ILE A 417 -7.69 -11.49 10.61
N VAL A 418 -6.96 -12.46 10.06
CA VAL A 418 -7.21 -13.89 10.21
C VAL A 418 -6.02 -14.51 10.94
N SER A 419 -6.26 -15.12 12.10
CA SER A 419 -5.24 -15.83 12.90
C SER A 419 -5.49 -17.33 12.86
N ILE A 420 -4.42 -18.10 12.69
CA ILE A 420 -4.45 -19.57 12.72
C ILE A 420 -4.22 -20.03 14.16
N ASP A 421 -5.27 -20.47 14.84
CA ASP A 421 -5.11 -21.03 16.19
C ASP A 421 -4.85 -22.54 16.11
N ASN A 422 -5.59 -23.22 15.22
CA ASN A 422 -5.40 -24.63 14.90
C ASN A 422 -4.95 -24.77 13.43
N PRO A 423 -3.77 -25.36 13.14
CA PRO A 423 -3.28 -25.52 11.77
C PRO A 423 -4.17 -26.44 10.91
N ASP A 424 -4.91 -27.37 11.52
CA ASP A 424 -5.87 -28.23 10.80
C ASP A 424 -7.07 -27.43 10.25
N ALA A 425 -7.33 -26.23 10.79
CA ALA A 425 -8.39 -25.32 10.37
C ALA A 425 -8.06 -24.54 9.08
N PHE A 426 -6.84 -24.66 8.58
CA PHE A 426 -6.26 -23.75 7.61
C PHE A 426 -5.67 -24.48 6.40
N SER A 427 -5.89 -23.91 5.22
CA SER A 427 -5.25 -24.33 3.98
C SER A 427 -4.72 -23.10 3.22
N PRO A 428 -3.40 -22.99 2.98
CA PRO A 428 -2.80 -21.85 2.26
C PRO A 428 -3.43 -21.58 0.89
N ASP A 429 -3.79 -22.63 0.16
CA ASP A 429 -4.36 -22.55 -1.19
C ASP A 429 -5.76 -21.93 -1.21
N ASN A 430 -6.41 -21.79 -0.05
CA ASN A 430 -7.76 -21.22 0.08
C ASN A 430 -7.76 -19.76 0.56
N ILE A 431 -6.59 -19.15 0.76
CA ILE A 431 -6.46 -17.75 1.16
C ILE A 431 -6.40 -16.83 -0.05
N TYR A 432 -7.16 -15.73 -0.02
CA TYR A 432 -7.18 -14.70 -1.05
C TYR A 432 -7.08 -13.33 -0.37
N PHE A 433 -6.07 -12.54 -0.72
CA PHE A 433 -6.02 -11.13 -0.35
C PHE A 433 -6.62 -10.31 -1.50
N GLY A 434 -7.82 -9.77 -1.28
CA GLY A 434 -8.53 -8.93 -2.25
C GLY A 434 -8.12 -7.46 -2.13
N TYR A 435 -8.99 -6.56 -2.59
CA TYR A 435 -8.83 -5.11 -2.52
C TYR A 435 -8.31 -4.61 -1.15
N ARG A 436 -7.12 -4.00 -1.14
CA ARG A 436 -6.39 -3.51 0.05
C ARG A 436 -6.00 -4.58 1.07
N GLY A 437 -6.18 -5.87 0.75
CA GLY A 437 -5.79 -7.01 1.56
C GLY A 437 -6.22 -6.92 3.03
N GLY A 438 -5.25 -7.15 3.91
CA GLY A 438 -5.38 -7.30 5.35
C GLY A 438 -4.33 -8.30 5.86
N VAL A 439 -4.51 -8.82 7.08
CA VAL A 439 -3.47 -9.60 7.77
C VAL A 439 -3.85 -11.08 7.88
N LEU A 440 -2.96 -11.96 7.46
CA LEU A 440 -2.92 -13.36 7.86
C LEU A 440 -1.82 -13.54 8.92
N ASP A 441 -2.20 -13.91 10.12
CA ASP A 441 -1.28 -14.23 11.22
C ASP A 441 -1.12 -15.76 11.34
N LEU A 442 0.10 -16.22 11.10
CA LEU A 442 0.48 -17.63 11.22
C LEU A 442 0.50 -18.12 12.66
N ASN A 443 0.65 -17.20 13.62
CA ASN A 443 0.53 -17.46 15.05
C ASN A 443 1.32 -18.71 15.53
N GLY A 444 2.56 -18.84 15.05
CA GLY A 444 3.50 -19.89 15.42
C GLY A 444 3.40 -21.19 14.61
N HIS A 445 2.58 -21.22 13.56
CA HIS A 445 2.45 -22.37 12.65
C HIS A 445 3.19 -22.13 11.34
N ASP A 446 3.66 -23.19 10.70
CA ASP A 446 4.27 -23.13 9.37
C ASP A 446 3.19 -23.05 8.29
N ALA A 447 3.55 -22.49 7.13
CA ALA A 447 2.66 -22.44 5.97
C ALA A 447 3.41 -22.69 4.66
N GLU A 448 2.84 -23.53 3.80
CA GLU A 448 3.37 -23.81 2.47
C GLU A 448 2.38 -23.34 1.40
N PHE A 449 2.71 -22.25 0.72
CA PHE A 449 1.91 -21.70 -0.37
C PHE A 449 2.43 -22.20 -1.71
N LYS A 450 1.51 -22.69 -2.56
CA LYS A 450 1.78 -22.78 -3.99
C LYS A 450 1.89 -21.39 -4.60
N LEU A 451 0.99 -20.51 -4.20
CA LEU A 451 0.94 -19.13 -4.68
C LEU A 451 0.25 -18.28 -3.63
N ILE A 452 0.87 -17.16 -3.24
CA ILE A 452 0.20 -16.16 -2.42
C ILE A 452 -0.65 -15.29 -3.35
N LYS A 453 -1.97 -15.44 -3.27
CA LYS A 453 -2.94 -14.74 -4.13
C LYS A 453 -3.23 -13.36 -3.54
N ALA A 454 -2.39 -12.38 -3.90
CA ALA A 454 -2.48 -11.01 -3.41
C ALA A 454 -2.75 -10.02 -4.55
N GLU A 455 -3.86 -9.29 -4.44
CA GLU A 455 -4.29 -8.30 -5.43
C GLU A 455 -3.41 -7.05 -5.43
N ASP A 456 -2.96 -6.61 -4.26
CA ASP A 456 -2.13 -5.41 -4.07
C ASP A 456 -1.25 -5.52 -2.81
N GLY A 457 -0.53 -4.42 -2.51
CA GLY A 457 0.40 -4.37 -1.37
C GLY A 457 -0.24 -4.31 0.01
N GLY A 458 -1.57 -4.26 0.12
CA GLY A 458 -2.27 -4.35 1.40
C GLY A 458 -2.31 -5.77 1.98
N ALA A 459 -1.87 -6.78 1.24
CA ALA A 459 -1.71 -8.14 1.75
C ALA A 459 -0.54 -8.23 2.74
N ILE A 460 -0.79 -8.71 3.96
CA ILE A 460 0.24 -8.90 4.99
C ILE A 460 0.17 -10.34 5.50
N ILE A 461 1.29 -11.06 5.44
CA ILE A 461 1.51 -12.31 6.18
C ILE A 461 2.41 -11.99 7.36
N THR A 462 2.00 -12.38 8.56
CA THR A 462 2.76 -12.13 9.78
C THR A 462 2.81 -13.36 10.66
N ASN A 463 3.70 -13.34 11.64
CA ASN A 463 3.67 -14.26 12.75
C ASN A 463 3.86 -13.47 14.03
N SER A 464 2.79 -13.35 14.82
CA SER A 464 2.79 -12.66 16.11
C SER A 464 3.31 -13.52 17.27
N SER A 465 3.46 -14.84 17.05
CA SER A 465 3.99 -15.76 18.06
C SER A 465 5.48 -15.54 18.29
N GLN A 466 5.96 -15.89 19.49
CA GLN A 466 7.39 -15.91 19.81
C GLN A 466 8.11 -17.10 19.14
N LEU A 467 7.38 -18.12 18.73
CA LEU A 467 7.93 -19.24 17.97
C LEU A 467 8.12 -18.81 16.52
N LEU A 468 9.28 -19.10 15.94
CA LEU A 468 9.53 -18.87 14.52
C LEU A 468 8.69 -19.83 13.67
N SER A 469 8.06 -19.28 12.62
CA SER A 469 7.34 -20.03 11.58
C SER A 469 8.15 -20.05 10.29
N SER A 470 8.09 -21.14 9.53
CA SER A 470 8.54 -21.20 8.14
C SER A 470 7.39 -20.89 7.19
N LEU A 471 7.61 -19.90 6.32
CA LEU A 471 6.77 -19.60 5.17
C LEU A 471 7.48 -20.13 3.91
N THR A 472 6.97 -21.23 3.38
CA THR A 472 7.48 -21.84 2.15
C THR A 472 6.68 -21.37 0.95
N ILE A 473 7.34 -20.90 -0.11
CA ILE A 473 6.70 -20.50 -1.37
C ILE A 473 7.19 -21.43 -2.49
N LYS A 474 6.42 -22.48 -2.76
CA LYS A 474 6.73 -23.54 -3.74
C LYS A 474 5.68 -23.57 -4.85
N PRO A 475 5.80 -22.72 -5.88
CA PRO A 475 4.83 -22.76 -6.96
C PRO A 475 5.04 -23.98 -7.86
N GLU A 476 4.10 -24.91 -7.82
CA GLU A 476 4.00 -25.95 -8.84
C GLU A 476 3.66 -25.29 -10.18
N ASN A 477 4.52 -25.46 -11.20
CA ASN A 477 4.29 -25.05 -12.59
C ASN A 477 4.13 -23.54 -12.91
N LEU A 478 4.42 -22.61 -11.99
CA LEU A 478 4.40 -21.17 -12.32
C LEU A 478 5.78 -20.68 -12.81
N GLY A 479 5.75 -19.66 -13.68
CA GLY A 479 6.93 -18.95 -14.18
C GLY A 479 7.49 -17.97 -13.14
N THR A 480 7.93 -16.80 -13.59
CA THR A 480 8.21 -15.66 -12.71
C THR A 480 6.98 -15.30 -11.87
N TYR A 481 7.22 -14.87 -10.64
CA TYR A 481 6.19 -14.45 -9.69
C TYR A 481 6.62 -13.16 -9.00
N VAL A 482 5.71 -12.18 -8.95
CA VAL A 482 5.91 -10.89 -8.26
C VAL A 482 4.98 -10.82 -7.06
N TYR A 483 5.53 -10.63 -5.88
CA TYR A 483 4.77 -10.44 -4.65
C TYR A 483 4.88 -8.99 -4.15
N SER A 484 3.76 -8.28 -4.23
CA SER A 484 3.64 -6.87 -3.80
C SER A 484 3.19 -6.70 -2.35
N GLY A 485 2.80 -7.79 -1.68
CA GLY A 485 2.43 -7.76 -0.26
C GLY A 485 3.64 -7.70 0.68
N HIS A 486 3.35 -7.84 1.98
CA HIS A 486 4.32 -7.72 3.04
C HIS A 486 4.44 -9.01 3.86
N ILE A 487 5.66 -9.41 4.20
CA ILE A 487 5.92 -10.51 5.15
C ILE A 487 6.61 -9.92 6.38
N THR A 488 6.05 -10.14 7.56
CA THR A 488 6.50 -9.49 8.80
C THR A 488 6.60 -10.44 10.00
N GLY A 489 7.32 -10.03 11.05
CA GLY A 489 7.37 -10.75 12.32
C GLY A 489 8.34 -11.93 12.33
N ASN A 490 8.05 -12.94 13.15
CA ASN A 490 8.98 -14.05 13.41
C ASN A 490 8.87 -15.15 12.32
N ILE A 491 9.26 -14.83 11.09
CA ILE A 491 9.12 -15.70 9.92
C ILE A 491 10.48 -15.98 9.26
N ASN A 492 10.75 -17.25 8.97
CA ASN A 492 11.72 -17.66 7.95
C ASN A 492 11.02 -17.78 6.60
N ILE A 493 11.71 -17.45 5.51
CA ILE A 493 11.17 -17.56 4.15
C ILE A 493 11.98 -18.60 3.40
N ASP A 494 11.33 -19.65 2.89
CA ASP A 494 11.99 -20.74 2.19
C ASP A 494 11.52 -20.86 0.73
N ASN A 495 12.45 -20.67 -0.20
CA ASN A 495 12.25 -20.78 -1.63
C ASN A 495 13.16 -21.89 -2.20
N ASP A 496 12.61 -23.03 -2.61
CA ASP A 496 13.38 -24.05 -3.32
C ASP A 496 12.96 -24.14 -4.78
N MET A 497 13.87 -23.78 -5.67
CA MET A 497 13.68 -23.73 -7.12
C MET A 497 14.45 -24.84 -7.85
N SER A 498 15.13 -25.73 -7.13
CA SER A 498 16.11 -26.70 -7.68
C SER A 498 15.53 -27.73 -8.68
N GLY A 499 14.22 -27.94 -8.68
CA GLY A 499 13.51 -28.86 -9.59
C GLY A 499 12.81 -28.20 -10.79
N MET A 500 12.99 -26.89 -11.01
CA MET A 500 12.17 -26.14 -11.97
C MET A 500 12.89 -25.83 -13.29
N THR A 501 12.18 -25.91 -14.43
CA THR A 501 12.71 -25.56 -15.76
C THR A 501 12.27 -24.16 -16.24
N GLY A 502 13.19 -23.31 -16.72
CA GLY A 502 12.92 -21.98 -17.32
C GLY A 502 13.46 -20.78 -16.53
N ASN A 503 13.34 -19.55 -17.07
CA ASN A 503 13.66 -18.29 -16.38
C ASN A 503 12.63 -18.04 -15.27
N LYS A 504 12.93 -18.45 -14.05
CA LYS A 504 12.03 -18.30 -12.90
C LYS A 504 12.66 -17.43 -11.85
N GLU A 505 11.99 -16.32 -11.62
CA GLU A 505 12.40 -15.28 -10.70
C GLU A 505 11.33 -15.10 -9.62
N ARG A 506 11.79 -14.87 -8.39
CA ARG A 506 10.96 -14.44 -7.27
C ARG A 506 11.24 -12.98 -7.04
N VAL A 507 10.25 -12.15 -7.29
CA VAL A 507 10.37 -10.70 -7.16
C VAL A 507 9.58 -10.26 -5.95
N PHE A 508 10.26 -9.66 -4.99
CA PHE A 508 9.63 -8.92 -3.89
C PHE A 508 9.63 -7.45 -4.28
N ASN A 509 8.45 -6.91 -4.55
CA ASN A 509 8.24 -5.49 -4.78
C ASN A 509 7.26 -4.86 -3.79
N GLY A 510 6.85 -5.59 -2.75
CA GLY A 510 6.27 -5.06 -1.51
C GLY A 510 7.35 -4.84 -0.47
N GLY A 511 7.17 -5.33 0.76
CA GLY A 511 8.16 -5.18 1.83
C GLY A 511 8.40 -6.45 2.65
N LEU A 512 9.57 -6.54 3.27
CA LEU A 512 9.90 -7.60 4.23
C LEU A 512 10.34 -6.95 5.54
N ASN A 513 9.86 -7.44 6.67
CA ASN A 513 10.33 -7.04 8.00
C ASN A 513 10.26 -8.24 8.94
N THR A 514 11.24 -9.14 8.81
CA THR A 514 11.26 -10.39 9.55
C THR A 514 12.50 -10.50 10.43
N THR A 515 12.36 -11.19 11.55
CA THR A 515 13.52 -11.54 12.39
C THR A 515 14.24 -12.81 11.91
N GLY A 516 13.69 -13.48 10.89
CA GLY A 516 14.18 -14.73 10.36
C GLY A 516 15.09 -14.55 9.14
N VAL A 517 15.41 -15.69 8.53
CA VAL A 517 16.30 -15.79 7.37
C VAL A 517 15.48 -16.12 6.13
N LEU A 518 15.88 -15.57 4.98
CA LEU A 518 15.40 -16.01 3.68
C LEU A 518 16.39 -17.00 3.09
N THR A 519 15.94 -18.21 2.80
CA THR A 519 16.75 -19.24 2.13
C THR A 519 16.23 -19.42 0.70
N GLN A 520 17.11 -19.28 -0.29
CA GLN A 520 16.78 -19.62 -1.67
C GLN A 520 17.84 -20.54 -2.30
N ASN A 521 17.36 -21.61 -2.92
CA ASN A 521 18.15 -22.53 -3.74
C ASN A 521 17.73 -22.41 -5.20
N SER A 522 18.68 -22.14 -6.09
CA SER A 522 18.48 -21.99 -7.54
C SER A 522 17.59 -20.79 -7.96
N GLY A 523 17.60 -20.49 -9.27
CA GLY A 523 16.75 -19.45 -9.88
C GLY A 523 17.23 -18.03 -9.60
N ALA A 524 16.32 -17.06 -9.69
CA ALA A 524 16.59 -15.65 -9.42
C ALA A 524 15.73 -15.13 -8.25
N LEU A 525 16.30 -14.24 -7.45
CA LEU A 525 15.68 -13.55 -6.32
C LEU A 525 15.89 -12.04 -6.53
N SER A 526 14.81 -11.28 -6.64
CA SER A 526 14.89 -9.86 -6.93
C SER A 526 14.13 -9.03 -5.90
N PHE A 527 14.77 -7.95 -5.47
CA PHE A 527 14.18 -6.92 -4.62
C PHE A 527 14.13 -5.62 -5.40
N GLN A 528 12.96 -4.99 -5.46
CA GLN A 528 12.76 -3.73 -6.18
C GLN A 528 11.73 -2.85 -5.46
N GLY A 529 11.75 -1.55 -5.73
CA GLY A 529 10.61 -0.70 -5.42
C GLY A 529 9.41 -1.00 -6.31
N GLN A 530 8.32 -0.26 -6.08
CA GLN A 530 7.09 -0.37 -6.85
C GLN A 530 6.85 0.93 -7.64
N PRO A 531 6.71 0.89 -8.98
CA PRO A 531 6.28 2.07 -9.70
C PRO A 531 4.91 2.52 -9.19
N VAL A 532 4.72 3.82 -8.95
CA VAL A 532 3.45 4.34 -8.45
C VAL A 532 2.33 4.00 -9.44
N VAL A 533 1.23 3.45 -8.94
CA VAL A 533 0.07 3.08 -9.77
C VAL A 533 -0.72 4.33 -10.12
N HIS A 534 -0.94 4.55 -11.42
CA HIS A 534 -1.79 5.63 -11.95
C HIS A 534 -3.12 5.11 -12.52
N ALA A 535 -4.12 5.98 -12.54
CA ALA A 535 -5.38 5.73 -13.22
C ALA A 535 -5.18 5.68 -14.74
N VAL A 536 -5.96 4.86 -15.44
CA VAL A 536 -5.84 4.67 -16.89
C VAL A 536 -7.22 4.69 -17.55
N ILE A 537 -7.26 5.07 -18.82
CA ILE A 537 -8.50 5.08 -19.63
C ILE A 537 -8.26 4.46 -21.00
N ASP A 538 -9.34 4.13 -21.72
CA ASP A 538 -9.26 3.58 -23.08
C ASP A 538 -8.45 4.49 -24.02
N GLN A 539 -7.62 3.86 -24.87
CA GLN A 539 -6.77 4.52 -25.86
C GLN A 539 -7.52 5.54 -26.73
N ARG A 540 -8.79 5.29 -27.07
CA ARG A 540 -9.59 6.23 -27.88
C ARG A 540 -9.76 7.59 -27.21
N PHE A 541 -9.90 7.63 -25.89
CA PHE A 541 -10.08 8.87 -25.13
C PHE A 541 -8.76 9.60 -24.97
N ILE A 542 -7.66 8.85 -24.80
CA ILE A 542 -6.29 9.38 -24.82
C ILE A 542 -6.00 10.05 -26.17
N ASN A 543 -6.39 9.42 -27.29
CA ASN A 543 -6.23 10.03 -28.62
C ASN A 543 -7.00 11.35 -28.75
N THR A 544 -8.20 11.45 -28.17
CA THR A 544 -8.97 12.69 -28.11
C THR A 544 -8.27 13.75 -27.25
N LEU A 545 -7.78 13.41 -26.06
CA LEU A 545 -7.01 14.33 -25.21
C LEU A 545 -5.73 14.83 -25.90
N ASN A 546 -4.99 13.92 -26.55
CA ASN A 546 -3.80 14.24 -27.32
C ASN A 546 -4.10 15.24 -28.46
N SER A 547 -5.27 15.12 -29.10
CA SER A 547 -5.69 16.07 -30.15
C SER A 547 -5.95 17.49 -29.62
N TYR A 548 -6.16 17.63 -28.31
CA TYR A 548 -6.30 18.90 -27.60
C TYR A 548 -5.01 19.32 -26.86
N GLY A 549 -3.90 18.59 -27.04
CA GLY A 549 -2.59 18.92 -26.51
C GLY A 549 -2.27 18.36 -25.12
N ASP A 550 -3.16 17.57 -24.51
CA ASP A 550 -2.90 16.90 -23.23
C ASP A 550 -2.36 15.48 -23.48
N LYS A 551 -1.10 15.24 -23.07
CA LYS A 551 -0.39 13.96 -23.21
C LYS A 551 -0.09 13.28 -21.88
N SER A 552 -0.77 13.70 -20.81
CA SER A 552 -0.49 13.25 -19.44
C SER A 552 -1.00 11.84 -19.14
N VAL A 553 -1.91 11.31 -19.96
CA VAL A 553 -2.65 10.07 -19.69
C VAL A 553 -2.14 8.90 -20.52
N TYR A 554 -2.04 7.74 -19.88
CA TYR A 554 -1.50 6.51 -20.46
C TYR A 554 -2.49 5.34 -20.35
N THR A 555 -2.24 4.27 -21.13
CA THR A 555 -3.03 3.02 -21.09
C THR A 555 -2.50 2.01 -20.09
N GLU A 556 -1.30 2.23 -19.55
CA GLU A 556 -0.63 1.35 -18.61
C GLU A 556 -0.51 2.04 -17.26
N GLN A 557 -0.92 1.33 -16.20
CA GLN A 557 -0.96 1.86 -14.83
C GLN A 557 0.43 2.10 -14.26
N GLN A 558 1.41 1.34 -14.75
CA GLN A 558 2.82 1.38 -14.38
C GLN A 558 3.66 1.35 -15.66
N ARG A 559 4.79 2.05 -15.66
CA ARG A 559 5.74 2.12 -16.77
C ARG A 559 7.16 2.15 -16.24
N PHE A 560 8.11 1.60 -16.99
CA PHE A 560 9.51 1.51 -16.53
C PHE A 560 10.19 2.87 -16.44
N GLU A 561 9.81 3.80 -17.32
CA GLU A 561 10.37 5.14 -17.46
C GLU A 561 9.68 6.19 -16.58
N GLN A 562 8.65 5.82 -15.82
CA GLN A 562 7.97 6.79 -14.96
C GLN A 562 8.92 7.29 -13.85
N PRO A 563 8.83 8.57 -13.47
CA PRO A 563 9.77 9.16 -12.52
C PRO A 563 9.45 8.79 -11.06
N ASP A 564 8.21 8.43 -10.76
CA ASP A 564 7.72 8.23 -9.40
C ASP A 564 7.61 6.75 -9.03
N TRP A 565 8.43 6.38 -8.06
CA TRP A 565 8.52 5.01 -7.53
C TRP A 565 8.38 5.05 -6.00
N GLU A 566 7.70 4.05 -5.47
CA GLU A 566 7.63 3.79 -4.04
C GLU A 566 8.87 3.02 -3.62
N THR A 567 9.59 3.58 -2.64
CA THR A 567 10.76 2.92 -2.07
C THR A 567 10.31 1.93 -1.00
N HIS A 568 10.70 0.67 -1.16
CA HIS A 568 10.38 -0.38 -0.21
C HIS A 568 11.61 -0.88 0.54
N THR A 569 11.38 -1.30 1.78
CA THR A 569 12.43 -1.81 2.67
C THR A 569 12.25 -3.31 2.88
N PHE A 570 13.38 -4.02 2.85
CA PHE A 570 13.51 -5.45 3.04
C PHE A 570 14.45 -5.67 4.21
N GLU A 571 13.89 -5.93 5.39
CA GLU A 571 14.61 -6.15 6.63
C GLU A 571 14.51 -7.62 7.03
N LEU A 572 15.67 -8.27 7.09
CA LEU A 572 15.82 -9.69 7.36
C LEU A 572 17.07 -9.89 8.23
N LYS A 573 17.12 -10.99 8.99
CA LYS A 573 18.36 -11.39 9.67
C LYS A 573 19.45 -11.75 8.67
N GLY A 574 19.09 -12.43 7.59
CA GLY A 574 20.03 -12.77 6.53
C GLY A 574 19.38 -13.46 5.34
N ILE A 575 20.17 -13.62 4.28
CA ILE A 575 19.83 -14.32 3.05
C ILE A 575 20.85 -15.42 2.80
N ASN A 576 20.39 -16.67 2.74
CA ASN A 576 21.19 -17.80 2.30
C ASN A 576 20.88 -18.08 0.82
N ALA A 577 21.86 -17.84 -0.06
CA ALA A 577 21.72 -18.00 -1.50
C ALA A 577 22.68 -19.09 -2.02
N ASP A 578 22.12 -20.19 -2.53
CA ASP A 578 22.89 -21.23 -3.22
C ASP A 578 22.45 -21.37 -4.68
N SER A 579 23.37 -21.11 -5.61
CA SER A 579 23.10 -21.16 -7.04
C SER A 579 22.03 -20.16 -7.51
N VAL A 580 21.99 -18.97 -6.90
CA VAL A 580 20.95 -17.94 -7.11
C VAL A 580 21.51 -16.70 -7.82
N GLN A 581 20.73 -16.09 -8.70
CA GLN A 581 20.95 -14.70 -9.12
C GLN A 581 20.18 -13.76 -8.19
N VAL A 582 20.89 -13.03 -7.32
CA VAL A 582 20.29 -12.05 -6.40
C VAL A 582 20.38 -10.67 -7.02
N ASN A 583 19.24 -10.06 -7.32
CA ASN A 583 19.16 -8.71 -7.87
C ASN A 583 18.57 -7.75 -6.84
N LEU A 584 19.20 -6.58 -6.70
CA LEU A 584 18.67 -5.47 -5.91
C LEU A 584 18.54 -4.28 -6.85
N ALA A 585 17.33 -3.86 -7.18
CA ALA A 585 17.04 -2.83 -8.18
C ALA A 585 16.67 -1.48 -7.54
N ARG A 586 16.30 -0.51 -8.38
CA ARG A 586 15.92 0.85 -7.94
C ARG A 586 14.83 0.84 -6.86
N ASN A 587 14.85 1.88 -6.03
CA ASN A 587 13.86 2.14 -4.98
C ASN A 587 13.70 0.96 -4.00
N ALA A 588 14.78 0.22 -3.74
CA ALA A 588 14.83 -0.88 -2.78
C ALA A 588 15.91 -0.63 -1.72
N VAL A 589 15.56 -0.84 -0.46
CA VAL A 589 16.50 -0.80 0.68
C VAL A 589 16.57 -2.20 1.29
N LEU A 590 17.69 -2.90 1.13
CA LEU A 590 17.90 -4.24 1.68
C LEU A 590 18.81 -4.18 2.90
N ASN A 591 18.27 -4.55 4.06
CA ASN A 591 19.00 -4.68 5.32
C ASN A 591 19.09 -6.17 5.70
N ALA A 592 20.22 -6.82 5.40
CA ALA A 592 20.44 -8.24 5.67
C ALA A 592 21.92 -8.64 5.55
N ASP A 593 22.34 -9.68 6.27
CA ASP A 593 23.58 -10.39 5.97
C ASP A 593 23.36 -11.39 4.83
N ILE A 594 24.22 -11.40 3.80
CA ILE A 594 24.10 -12.29 2.64
C ILE A 594 25.21 -13.34 2.68
N TYR A 595 24.82 -14.61 2.63
CA TYR A 595 25.71 -15.77 2.48
C TYR A 595 25.49 -16.40 1.10
N ALA A 596 26.36 -16.08 0.15
CA ALA A 596 26.24 -16.49 -1.25
C ALA A 596 27.25 -17.60 -1.59
N ARG A 597 26.73 -18.68 -2.21
CA ARG A 597 27.53 -19.79 -2.75
C ARG A 597 27.10 -20.08 -4.18
N ASN A 598 28.06 -20.19 -5.10
CA ASN A 598 27.81 -20.48 -6.52
C ASN A 598 26.76 -19.54 -7.16
N SER A 599 26.64 -18.32 -6.65
CA SER A 599 25.56 -17.37 -6.93
C SER A 599 26.11 -16.15 -7.68
N ALA A 600 25.24 -15.21 -8.06
CA ALA A 600 25.67 -13.91 -8.57
C ALA A 600 24.87 -12.81 -7.89
N LEU A 601 25.55 -11.77 -7.39
CA LEU A 601 24.91 -10.64 -6.70
C LEU A 601 24.98 -9.40 -7.61
N ASN A 602 23.83 -8.83 -7.95
CA ASN A 602 23.72 -7.69 -8.86
C ASN A 602 22.95 -6.54 -8.19
N PHE A 603 23.65 -5.55 -7.66
CA PHE A 603 23.05 -4.40 -6.97
C PHE A 603 23.01 -3.17 -7.87
N GLY A 604 21.87 -2.48 -7.85
CA GLY A 604 21.47 -1.50 -8.85
C GLY A 604 21.18 -2.10 -10.23
N SER A 605 20.68 -3.34 -10.23
CA SER A 605 20.20 -4.01 -11.44
C SER A 605 19.17 -3.15 -12.17
N ALA A 606 19.36 -2.93 -13.47
CA ALA A 606 18.37 -2.28 -14.32
C ALA A 606 17.13 -3.16 -14.54
N SER A 607 17.29 -4.48 -14.48
CA SER A 607 16.22 -5.46 -14.70
C SER A 607 15.16 -5.39 -13.60
N VAL A 608 13.94 -5.02 -13.97
CA VAL A 608 12.78 -4.89 -13.08
C VAL A 608 11.52 -5.50 -13.70
N TRP A 609 10.53 -5.76 -12.86
CA TRP A 609 9.23 -6.28 -13.24
C TRP A 609 8.10 -5.32 -12.87
N ILE A 610 7.07 -5.29 -13.70
CA ILE A 610 5.78 -4.65 -13.41
C ILE A 610 4.66 -5.67 -13.61
N ASP A 611 3.58 -5.56 -12.83
CA ASP A 611 2.37 -6.35 -13.00
C ASP A 611 1.25 -5.45 -13.54
N LYS A 612 0.85 -5.64 -14.80
CA LYS A 612 -0.22 -4.84 -15.40
C LYS A 612 -1.58 -5.05 -14.75
N LEU A 613 -1.72 -6.09 -13.93
CA LEU A 613 -2.93 -6.38 -13.17
C LEU A 613 -2.81 -6.01 -11.69
N LEU A 614 -1.77 -5.28 -11.25
CA LEU A 614 -1.66 -4.83 -9.87
C LEU A 614 -2.93 -4.07 -9.43
N GLY A 615 -3.46 -4.41 -8.26
CA GLY A 615 -4.74 -3.91 -7.76
C GLY A 615 -5.98 -4.44 -8.49
N ASN A 616 -5.80 -5.43 -9.37
CA ASN A 616 -6.87 -6.10 -10.14
C ASN A 616 -6.54 -7.58 -10.43
N ALA A 617 -5.57 -8.20 -9.74
CA ALA A 617 -5.08 -9.54 -10.05
C ALA A 617 -6.12 -10.65 -9.77
N LEU A 618 -7.06 -10.41 -8.86
CA LEU A 618 -8.15 -11.33 -8.56
C LEU A 618 -9.33 -11.09 -9.51
N LYS A 619 -9.55 -12.01 -10.45
CA LYS A 619 -10.66 -11.93 -11.42
C LYS A 619 -11.90 -12.68 -10.92
N LYS A 620 -12.97 -12.64 -11.71
CA LYS A 620 -14.20 -13.39 -11.43
C LYS A 620 -13.90 -14.88 -11.25
N ASN A 621 -14.69 -15.54 -10.40
CA ASN A 621 -14.55 -16.96 -10.08
C ASN A 621 -13.21 -17.31 -9.42
N ASP A 622 -12.60 -16.35 -8.71
CA ASP A 622 -11.38 -16.54 -7.92
C ASP A 622 -10.14 -16.91 -8.74
N ASP A 623 -10.16 -16.50 -10.01
CA ASP A 623 -9.08 -16.68 -10.97
C ASP A 623 -8.02 -15.61 -10.74
N TYR A 624 -6.98 -15.96 -9.98
CA TYR A 624 -5.85 -15.08 -9.70
C TYR A 624 -4.84 -15.12 -10.85
N GLN A 625 -4.52 -13.95 -11.40
CA GLN A 625 -3.64 -13.81 -12.56
C GLN A 625 -2.72 -12.61 -12.41
N GLN A 626 -1.48 -12.76 -12.87
CA GLN A 626 -0.53 -11.66 -13.08
C GLN A 626 -0.26 -11.47 -14.57
N ASP A 627 -0.15 -10.24 -15.03
CA ASP A 627 0.34 -9.91 -16.37
C ASP A 627 1.70 -9.22 -16.25
N LEU A 628 2.69 -10.05 -15.98
CA LEU A 628 4.06 -9.62 -15.72
C LEU A 628 4.73 -9.11 -17.00
N LYS A 629 5.33 -7.93 -16.92
CA LYS A 629 6.28 -7.42 -17.92
C LYS A 629 7.64 -7.23 -17.29
N HIS A 630 8.64 -7.73 -18.02
CA HIS A 630 10.05 -7.54 -17.73
C HIS A 630 10.58 -6.37 -18.55
N GLY A 631 11.43 -5.55 -17.95
CA GLY A 631 12.03 -4.40 -18.62
C GLY A 631 13.22 -3.83 -17.84
N GLU A 632 13.76 -2.72 -18.33
CA GLU A 632 14.88 -2.02 -17.72
C GLU A 632 14.46 -0.67 -17.16
N SER A 633 14.88 -0.36 -15.93
CA SER A 633 14.72 0.94 -15.30
C SER A 633 15.91 1.23 -14.38
N VAL A 634 16.64 2.31 -14.65
CA VAL A 634 17.85 2.70 -13.92
C VAL A 634 17.56 3.94 -13.09
N ALA A 635 17.97 3.91 -11.82
CA ALA A 635 17.93 5.08 -10.96
C ALA A 635 18.96 6.12 -11.40
N ILE A 636 18.50 7.35 -11.62
CA ILE A 636 19.36 8.48 -12.01
C ILE A 636 19.69 9.32 -10.76
N GLU A 637 18.66 9.57 -9.94
CA GLU A 637 18.76 10.36 -8.73
C GLU A 637 19.11 9.50 -7.52
N ASP A 638 19.88 10.04 -6.57
CA ASP A 638 20.37 9.28 -5.41
C ASP A 638 19.25 8.70 -4.54
N HIS A 639 18.09 9.39 -4.44
CA HIS A 639 16.93 8.90 -3.69
C HIS A 639 16.21 7.70 -4.33
N ASP A 640 16.50 7.40 -5.60
CA ASP A 640 15.95 6.27 -6.34
C ASP A 640 16.90 5.07 -6.36
N LYS A 641 18.16 5.26 -5.95
CA LYS A 641 19.17 4.20 -6.02
C LYS A 641 18.84 3.08 -5.05
N ALA A 642 19.24 1.89 -5.46
CA ALA A 642 19.21 0.73 -4.59
C ALA A 642 20.19 0.92 -3.43
N ILE A 643 19.76 0.57 -2.20
CA ILE A 643 20.57 0.69 -0.99
C ILE A 643 20.71 -0.68 -0.34
N PHE A 644 21.95 -1.11 -0.09
CA PHE A 644 22.24 -2.32 0.68
C PHE A 644 22.94 -1.98 2.00
N ARG A 645 22.51 -2.64 3.08
CA ARG A 645 23.11 -2.58 4.42
C ARG A 645 23.28 -3.98 5.00
N GLY A 646 24.48 -4.30 5.48
CA GLY A 646 24.79 -5.60 6.09
C GLY A 646 26.14 -6.15 5.62
N SER A 647 26.40 -7.42 5.93
CA SER A 647 27.60 -8.12 5.49
C SER A 647 27.35 -8.98 4.24
N ILE A 648 28.35 -9.09 3.38
CA ILE A 648 28.33 -9.98 2.21
C ILE A 648 29.46 -11.00 2.34
N HIS A 649 29.11 -12.28 2.38
CA HIS A 649 30.02 -13.41 2.39
C HIS A 649 29.86 -14.20 1.09
N SER A 650 30.86 -14.12 0.21
CA SER A 650 30.77 -14.62 -1.16
C SER A 650 31.80 -15.72 -1.44
N ILE A 651 31.32 -16.90 -1.81
CA ILE A 651 32.15 -18.05 -2.21
C ILE A 651 31.73 -18.48 -3.62
N ASN A 652 32.67 -18.47 -4.56
CA ASN A 652 32.41 -18.70 -5.99
C ASN A 652 31.18 -17.90 -6.51
N SER A 653 31.06 -16.65 -6.07
CA SER A 653 29.91 -15.80 -6.35
C SER A 653 30.35 -14.34 -6.61
N PRO A 654 30.37 -13.86 -7.88
CA PRO A 654 30.72 -12.47 -8.17
C PRO A 654 29.69 -11.47 -7.62
N LEU A 655 30.16 -10.27 -7.28
CA LEU A 655 29.35 -9.13 -6.87
C LEU A 655 29.54 -7.96 -7.84
N THR A 656 28.45 -7.51 -8.44
CA THR A 656 28.39 -6.33 -9.31
C THR A 656 27.51 -5.26 -8.66
N VAL A 657 28.03 -4.04 -8.55
CA VAL A 657 27.32 -2.87 -8.00
C VAL A 657 27.35 -1.73 -9.02
N GLU A 658 26.20 -1.39 -9.59
CA GLU A 658 26.06 -0.37 -10.63
C GLU A 658 25.00 0.65 -10.23
N ASN A 659 25.34 1.94 -10.14
CA ASN A 659 24.38 2.99 -9.74
C ASN A 659 23.65 2.69 -8.42
N ALA A 660 24.35 2.08 -7.45
CA ALA A 660 23.77 1.70 -6.16
C ALA A 660 24.62 2.21 -4.99
N ILE A 661 24.07 2.08 -3.78
CA ILE A 661 24.69 2.53 -2.55
C ILE A 661 24.87 1.33 -1.62
N LEU A 662 26.12 1.01 -1.30
CA LEU A 662 26.47 0.15 -0.17
C LEU A 662 26.64 1.04 1.06
N ASP A 663 25.67 1.01 1.97
CA ASP A 663 25.63 1.88 3.15
C ASP A 663 26.01 1.11 4.41
N GLY A 664 27.26 1.28 4.84
CA GLY A 664 27.82 0.56 5.98
C GLY A 664 28.01 -0.93 5.71
N ALA A 665 28.26 -1.33 4.46
CA ALA A 665 28.41 -2.74 4.11
C ALA A 665 29.85 -3.23 4.30
N SER A 666 30.00 -4.47 4.77
CA SER A 666 31.28 -5.20 4.78
C SER A 666 31.26 -6.33 3.76
N VAL A 667 32.37 -6.55 3.05
CA VAL A 667 32.43 -7.53 1.96
C VAL A 667 33.61 -8.48 2.16
N SER A 668 33.34 -9.78 2.10
CA SER A 668 34.34 -10.85 2.20
C SER A 668 34.20 -11.80 1.01
N THR A 669 35.25 -11.93 0.20
CA THR A 669 35.19 -12.73 -1.05
C THR A 669 36.41 -13.61 -1.30
N ASP A 670 36.17 -14.80 -1.87
CA ASP A 670 37.21 -15.67 -2.39
C ASP A 670 37.72 -15.21 -3.78
N MET A 671 38.76 -15.90 -4.29
CA MET A 671 39.38 -15.55 -5.57
C MET A 671 38.46 -15.72 -6.81
N ASN A 672 37.36 -16.46 -6.66
CA ASN A 672 36.38 -16.72 -7.72
C ASN A 672 35.17 -15.78 -7.61
N SER A 673 35.21 -14.82 -6.68
CA SER A 673 34.14 -13.88 -6.36
C SER A 673 34.63 -12.43 -6.55
N PRO A 674 34.91 -12.00 -7.79
CA PRO A 674 35.33 -10.62 -8.05
C PRO A 674 34.23 -9.63 -7.67
N VAL A 675 34.64 -8.46 -7.20
CA VAL A 675 33.77 -7.32 -6.88
C VAL A 675 33.99 -6.22 -7.90
N LEU A 676 32.94 -5.84 -8.62
CA LEU A 676 32.93 -4.72 -9.56
C LEU A 676 31.98 -3.64 -9.06
N MET A 677 32.45 -2.41 -8.94
CA MET A 677 31.62 -1.26 -8.59
C MET A 677 31.79 -0.11 -9.58
N ASN A 678 30.68 0.36 -10.14
CA ASN A 678 30.64 1.42 -11.13
C ASN A 678 29.58 2.47 -10.77
N ASN A 679 29.91 3.76 -10.87
CA ASN A 679 29.00 4.89 -10.61
C ASN A 679 28.20 4.76 -9.29
N SER A 680 28.85 4.20 -8.28
CA SER A 680 28.21 3.77 -7.04
C SER A 680 28.79 4.52 -5.84
N ARG A 681 28.27 4.26 -4.65
CA ARG A 681 28.86 4.75 -3.40
C ARG A 681 29.02 3.61 -2.42
N TRP A 682 30.14 3.56 -1.70
CA TRP A 682 30.35 2.59 -0.64
C TRP A 682 30.80 3.27 0.65
N SER A 683 30.09 3.05 1.75
CA SER A 683 30.59 3.31 3.11
C SER A 683 30.80 1.99 3.86
N LEU A 684 31.92 1.88 4.57
CA LEU A 684 32.24 0.70 5.39
C LEU A 684 31.76 0.91 6.84
N SER A 685 31.25 -0.14 7.47
CA SER A 685 30.96 -0.18 8.92
C SER A 685 31.81 -1.17 9.70
N ALA A 686 32.51 -2.06 8.99
CA ALA A 686 33.43 -3.07 9.48
C ALA A 686 34.48 -3.40 8.40
N ASP A 687 35.52 -4.14 8.79
CA ASP A 687 36.59 -4.59 7.90
C ASP A 687 36.04 -5.38 6.70
N SER A 688 36.73 -5.27 5.55
CA SER A 688 36.40 -5.99 4.32
C SER A 688 37.63 -6.68 3.75
N ASP A 689 37.48 -7.93 3.31
CA ASP A 689 38.54 -8.78 2.76
C ASP A 689 38.15 -9.28 1.37
N ILE A 690 38.67 -8.62 0.34
CA ILE A 690 38.29 -8.85 -1.06
C ILE A 690 39.48 -9.41 -1.84
N SER A 691 39.25 -10.48 -2.60
CA SER A 691 40.31 -11.03 -3.46
C SER A 691 40.54 -10.17 -4.71
N GLN A 692 39.48 -9.76 -5.42
CA GLN A 692 39.59 -8.91 -6.61
C GLN A 692 38.57 -7.78 -6.54
N LEU A 693 39.04 -6.53 -6.58
CA LEU A 693 38.20 -5.34 -6.51
C LEU A 693 38.46 -4.43 -7.72
N LEU A 694 37.41 -4.12 -8.46
CA LEU A 694 37.41 -3.21 -9.60
C LEU A 694 36.50 -2.02 -9.27
N LEU A 695 37.08 -0.82 -9.24
CA LEU A 695 36.36 0.41 -8.93
C LEU A 695 36.44 1.39 -10.11
N ASN A 696 35.30 1.94 -10.49
CA ASN A 696 35.20 3.03 -11.45
C ASN A 696 34.17 4.06 -10.98
N ASN A 697 34.58 5.33 -10.85
CA ASN A 697 33.72 6.42 -10.40
C ASN A 697 32.85 6.06 -9.17
N THR A 698 33.47 5.40 -8.19
CA THR A 698 32.84 4.90 -6.97
C THR A 698 33.60 5.44 -5.75
N PRO A 699 33.13 6.52 -5.12
CA PRO A 699 33.70 6.98 -3.86
C PRO A 699 33.55 5.94 -2.75
N VAL A 700 34.67 5.60 -2.10
CA VAL A 700 34.74 4.65 -1.00
C VAL A 700 35.03 5.39 0.30
N TYR A 701 34.07 5.40 1.21
CA TYR A 701 34.16 6.00 2.54
C TYR A 701 34.54 4.90 3.54
N LEU A 702 35.82 4.85 3.89
CA LEU A 702 36.35 3.97 4.94
C LEU A 702 35.95 4.48 6.33
N SER A 703 35.52 5.74 6.40
CA SER A 703 34.98 6.41 7.57
C SER A 703 33.58 5.89 7.92
N GLY A 704 33.50 4.78 8.65
CA GLY A 704 32.26 4.40 9.33
C GLY A 704 31.84 5.47 10.35
N SER A 705 30.56 5.49 10.74
CA SER A 705 30.01 6.41 11.75
C SER A 705 30.54 6.19 13.18
N ASN A 706 31.37 5.16 13.39
CA ASN A 706 31.98 4.82 14.67
C ASN A 706 33.45 5.27 14.74
N ASN A 707 34.01 5.34 15.96
CA ASN A 707 35.41 5.70 16.20
C ASN A 707 36.41 4.54 16.01
N ALA A 708 35.95 3.38 15.53
CA ALA A 708 36.82 2.24 15.25
C ALA A 708 37.54 2.44 13.91
N SER A 709 38.82 2.06 13.84
CA SER A 709 39.56 2.00 12.58
C SER A 709 39.09 0.81 11.76
N HIS A 710 38.69 1.05 10.51
CA HIS A 710 38.33 0.01 9.56
C HIS A 710 39.46 -0.24 8.56
N LEU A 711 39.57 -1.49 8.12
CA LEU A 711 40.55 -1.96 7.16
C LEU A 711 39.85 -2.52 5.91
N LEU A 712 40.18 -1.94 4.76
CA LEU A 712 39.86 -2.53 3.46
C LEU A 712 41.07 -3.29 2.96
N ASN A 713 41.03 -4.62 3.07
CA ASN A 713 42.04 -5.52 2.53
C ASN A 713 41.64 -5.99 1.14
N VAL A 714 42.53 -5.79 0.18
CA VAL A 714 42.32 -6.20 -1.21
C VAL A 714 43.53 -6.98 -1.70
N ASP A 715 43.34 -8.15 -2.31
CA ASP A 715 44.47 -8.87 -2.92
C ASP A 715 44.91 -8.20 -4.24
N GLN A 716 43.94 -7.98 -5.14
CA GLN A 716 44.13 -7.30 -6.41
C GLN A 716 43.16 -6.14 -6.58
N LEU A 717 43.67 -4.91 -6.66
CA LEU A 717 42.89 -3.69 -6.88
C LEU A 717 43.13 -3.14 -8.29
N THR A 718 42.06 -2.92 -9.04
CA THR A 718 42.06 -2.07 -10.23
C THR A 718 41.13 -0.88 -9.97
N SER A 719 41.69 0.33 -9.87
CA SER A 719 40.94 1.52 -9.49
C SER A 719 41.29 2.68 -10.42
N ASN A 720 40.27 3.26 -11.06
CA ASN A 720 40.42 4.41 -11.95
C ASN A 720 39.53 5.58 -11.51
N ASN A 721 40.15 6.76 -11.34
CA ASN A 721 39.46 8.01 -10.99
C ASN A 721 38.55 7.90 -9.75
N ASN A 722 38.94 7.10 -8.75
CA ASN A 722 38.16 6.94 -7.52
C ASN A 722 38.69 7.80 -6.38
N VAL A 723 37.79 8.14 -5.46
CA VAL A 723 38.10 8.83 -4.22
C VAL A 723 37.96 7.87 -3.05
N PHE A 724 39.00 7.74 -2.25
CA PHE A 724 39.00 7.00 -0.99
C PHE A 724 39.00 7.99 0.16
N VAL A 725 37.90 8.04 0.91
CA VAL A 725 37.75 8.89 2.08
C VAL A 725 38.17 8.11 3.31
N VAL A 726 39.26 8.54 3.94
CA VAL A 726 39.79 7.98 5.19
C VAL A 726 39.49 8.94 6.33
N SER A 727 39.11 8.44 7.50
CA SER A 727 38.87 9.31 8.66
C SER A 727 39.94 9.23 9.73
N SER A 728 40.09 10.36 10.42
CA SER A 728 40.82 10.46 11.68
C SER A 728 40.24 9.50 12.72
N LYS A 729 41.05 8.59 13.26
CA LYS A 729 40.65 7.71 14.37
C LYS A 729 41.56 7.92 15.57
N ASN A 730 41.07 7.50 16.75
CA ASN A 730 41.82 7.55 18.00
C ASN A 730 42.46 8.93 18.28
N HIS A 731 41.67 10.00 18.25
CA HIS A 731 42.15 11.38 18.42
C HIS A 731 43.27 11.75 17.44
N ALA A 732 43.10 11.39 16.16
CA ALA A 732 44.07 11.63 15.10
C ALA A 732 45.42 10.91 15.22
N LYS A 733 45.47 9.79 15.94
CA LYS A 733 46.66 8.94 16.06
C LYS A 733 46.64 7.74 15.12
N SER A 734 45.48 7.38 14.60
CA SER A 734 45.32 6.34 13.59
C SER A 734 44.34 6.79 12.52
N SER A 735 44.23 6.00 11.47
CA SER A 735 43.31 6.22 10.37
C SER A 735 42.63 4.91 10.01
N ASP A 736 41.50 4.98 9.31
CA ASP A 736 41.10 3.87 8.45
C ASP A 736 42.18 3.65 7.38
N SER A 737 42.31 2.42 6.88
CA SER A 737 43.36 2.12 5.90
C SER A 737 42.96 1.17 4.79
N LEU A 738 43.58 1.37 3.63
CA LEU A 738 43.49 0.48 2.47
C LEU A 738 44.79 -0.33 2.35
N ASN A 739 44.69 -1.66 2.37
CA ASN A 739 45.84 -2.56 2.22
C ASN A 739 45.69 -3.42 0.98
N ILE A 740 46.52 -3.16 -0.03
CA ILE A 740 46.60 -3.92 -1.27
C ILE A 740 47.75 -4.92 -1.15
N LYS A 741 47.46 -6.22 -1.24
CA LYS A 741 48.43 -7.28 -0.95
C LYS A 741 49.36 -7.56 -2.13
N ASN A 742 48.80 -7.76 -3.34
CA ASN A 742 49.55 -8.31 -4.48
C ASN A 742 49.58 -7.42 -5.73
N VAL A 743 48.45 -6.85 -6.16
CA VAL A 743 48.38 -6.08 -7.43
C VAL A 743 47.62 -4.78 -7.22
N ALA A 744 48.20 -3.65 -7.66
CA ALA A 744 47.55 -2.34 -7.71
C ALA A 744 47.68 -1.75 -9.12
N ASN A 745 46.56 -1.69 -9.83
CA ASN A 745 46.44 -1.18 -11.21
C ASN A 745 45.48 0.02 -11.29
N GLY A 746 45.54 0.74 -12.42
CA GLY A 746 44.73 1.93 -12.69
C GLY A 746 45.42 3.24 -12.31
N THR A 747 44.75 4.36 -12.54
CA THR A 747 45.31 5.71 -12.36
C THR A 747 44.26 6.73 -11.88
N GLY A 748 44.71 7.90 -11.44
CA GLY A 748 43.82 9.01 -11.07
C GLY A 748 43.11 8.84 -9.72
N ASN A 749 43.62 7.99 -8.83
CA ASN A 749 43.00 7.77 -7.53
C ASN A 749 43.39 8.87 -6.53
N GLN A 750 42.42 9.28 -5.72
CA GLN A 750 42.60 10.31 -4.70
C GLN A 750 42.31 9.76 -3.32
N LEU A 751 43.11 10.16 -2.34
CA LEU A 751 42.78 10.05 -0.93
C LEU A 751 42.18 11.40 -0.49
N LYS A 752 41.13 11.33 0.34
CA LYS A 752 40.55 12.49 1.01
C LYS A 752 40.46 12.19 2.49
N ILE A 753 40.79 13.17 3.32
CA ILE A 753 40.73 13.02 4.77
C ILE A 753 39.42 13.62 5.27
N ASP A 754 38.67 12.82 6.02
CA ASP A 754 37.63 13.31 6.91
C ASP A 754 38.23 13.51 8.32
N LEU A 755 38.35 14.77 8.73
CA LEU A 755 38.88 15.11 10.05
C LEU A 755 37.83 14.94 11.17
N GLY A 756 36.55 14.75 10.83
CA GLY A 756 35.46 14.70 11.81
C GLY A 756 35.42 15.94 12.71
N ILE A 757 35.18 15.74 14.02
CA ILE A 757 35.26 16.80 15.05
C ILE A 757 36.69 17.10 15.52
N ALA A 758 37.71 16.46 14.94
CA ALA A 758 39.09 16.63 15.38
C ALA A 758 39.71 17.87 14.74
N ASN A 759 40.50 18.61 15.54
CA ASN A 759 41.52 19.52 15.02
C ASN A 759 42.50 18.72 14.12
N PRO A 760 43.16 19.36 13.13
CA PRO A 760 44.08 18.69 12.20
C PRO A 760 45.06 17.76 12.92
N TRP A 761 45.38 16.61 12.29
CA TRP A 761 46.10 15.50 12.95
C TRP A 761 47.30 15.98 13.78
N GLN A 762 47.40 15.52 15.02
CA GLN A 762 48.42 15.94 16.00
C GLN A 762 49.25 14.72 16.41
N GLY A 763 50.57 14.81 16.32
CA GLY A 763 51.46 13.71 16.72
C GLY A 763 52.80 13.72 16.00
N ASN A 764 53.73 12.91 16.49
CA ASN A 764 55.05 12.74 15.89
C ASN A 764 55.15 11.49 15.00
N ASP A 765 54.17 10.59 15.10
CA ASP A 765 54.17 9.33 14.36
C ASP A 765 53.46 9.50 13.01
N ASP A 766 53.97 8.79 12.00
CA ASP A 766 53.36 8.75 10.67
C ASP A 766 52.02 7.98 10.74
N VAL A 767 50.96 8.58 10.22
CA VAL A 767 49.64 7.96 10.11
C VAL A 767 49.51 7.31 8.73
N VAL A 768 49.38 5.98 8.70
CA VAL A 768 49.26 5.21 7.47
C VAL A 768 47.85 5.29 6.91
N LEU A 769 47.73 5.66 5.64
CA LEU A 769 46.44 5.73 4.92
C LEU A 769 46.24 4.53 4.00
N ALA A 770 47.30 4.13 3.31
CA ALA A 770 47.25 3.04 2.36
C ALA A 770 48.59 2.31 2.27
N SER A 771 48.55 1.04 1.87
CA SER A 771 49.73 0.25 1.54
C SER A 771 49.50 -0.62 0.29
N ALA A 772 50.55 -0.83 -0.49
CA ALA A 772 50.55 -1.64 -1.71
C ALA A 772 51.92 -2.30 -1.93
N PRO A 773 52.11 -3.21 -2.90
CA PRO A 773 53.43 -3.73 -3.27
C PRO A 773 54.45 -2.60 -3.56
N ALA A 774 55.74 -2.82 -3.26
CA ALA A 774 56.78 -1.81 -3.50
C ALA A 774 56.88 -1.32 -4.96
N THR A 775 56.44 -2.15 -5.92
CA THR A 775 56.42 -1.86 -7.36
C THR A 775 55.31 -0.90 -7.79
N THR A 776 54.29 -0.67 -6.96
CA THR A 776 53.23 0.31 -7.25
C THR A 776 53.82 1.71 -7.39
N ALA A 777 53.31 2.51 -8.34
CA ALA A 777 53.80 3.86 -8.59
C ALA A 777 53.60 4.77 -7.37
N HIS A 778 54.49 5.73 -7.14
CA HIS A 778 54.43 6.62 -5.96
C HIS A 778 53.24 7.58 -6.00
N ASP A 779 52.80 7.94 -7.19
CA ASP A 779 51.69 8.83 -7.54
C ASP A 779 50.36 8.08 -7.76
N TYR A 780 50.30 6.79 -7.39
CA TYR A 780 49.05 6.01 -7.49
C TYR A 780 47.89 6.66 -6.74
N PHE A 781 48.18 7.27 -5.59
CA PHE A 781 47.27 8.15 -4.86
C PHE A 781 47.80 9.59 -4.83
N SER A 782 46.92 10.55 -5.10
CA SER A 782 47.10 11.95 -4.70
C SER A 782 46.33 12.24 -3.41
N LEU A 783 46.62 13.37 -2.74
CA LEU A 783 45.92 13.82 -1.54
C LEU A 783 45.64 15.32 -1.66
N GLU A 784 44.40 15.73 -1.43
CA GLU A 784 43.99 17.14 -1.44
C GLU A 784 44.14 17.82 -0.06
N SER A 785 44.18 19.15 -0.06
CA SER A 785 44.06 19.95 1.16
C SER A 785 42.66 19.84 1.76
N VAL A 786 42.55 19.94 3.08
CA VAL A 786 41.27 19.86 3.80
C VAL A 786 40.86 21.24 4.29
N SER A 787 39.70 21.73 3.89
CA SER A 787 39.11 22.94 4.46
C SER A 787 38.53 22.65 5.84
N THR A 788 38.84 23.48 6.82
CA THR A 788 38.32 23.39 8.21
C THR A 788 37.76 24.74 8.65
N ASP A 789 37.02 24.77 9.76
CA ASP A 789 36.48 26.00 10.35
C ASP A 789 37.56 27.01 10.79
N ILE A 790 38.81 26.54 10.95
CA ILE A 790 39.94 27.32 11.46
C ILE A 790 41.02 27.60 10.40
N GLY A 791 40.79 27.23 9.14
CA GLY A 791 41.73 27.44 8.04
C GLY A 791 41.86 26.24 7.11
N THR A 792 42.81 26.33 6.17
CA THR A 792 43.07 25.24 5.21
C THR A 792 44.19 24.35 5.73
N TYR A 793 43.86 23.10 6.05
CA TYR A 793 44.84 22.10 6.44
C TYR A 793 45.55 21.50 5.22
N LEU A 794 46.87 21.61 5.24
CA LEU A 794 47.80 21.10 4.24
C LEU A 794 48.57 19.92 4.83
N PRO A 795 48.07 18.68 4.67
CA PRO A 795 48.74 17.48 5.15
C PRO A 795 50.09 17.28 4.45
N TYR A 796 51.14 16.98 5.21
CA TYR A 796 52.39 16.48 4.65
C TYR A 796 52.20 15.02 4.24
N PHE A 797 51.96 14.80 2.95
CA PHE A 797 51.72 13.50 2.36
C PHE A 797 52.96 12.98 1.63
N SER A 798 53.36 11.76 1.92
CA SER A 798 54.54 11.15 1.29
C SER A 798 54.44 9.63 1.24
N THR A 799 55.41 9.01 0.57
CA THR A 799 55.52 7.54 0.49
C THR A 799 56.87 7.03 0.98
N LYS A 800 56.89 5.82 1.55
CA LYS A 800 58.12 5.09 1.93
C LYS A 800 57.96 3.61 1.63
N ILE A 801 59.08 2.89 1.50
CA ILE A 801 59.07 1.43 1.36
C ILE A 801 59.44 0.81 2.70
N VAL A 802 58.60 -0.08 3.21
CA VAL A 802 58.80 -0.82 4.46
C VAL A 802 58.43 -2.28 4.18
N GLU A 803 59.33 -3.21 4.47
CA GLU A 803 59.09 -4.66 4.37
C GLU A 803 58.49 -5.10 3.02
N GLY A 804 58.97 -4.53 1.92
CA GLY A 804 58.51 -4.86 0.56
C GLY A 804 57.18 -4.24 0.15
N LYS A 805 56.58 -3.38 0.99
CA LYS A 805 55.38 -2.60 0.69
C LYS A 805 55.68 -1.11 0.55
N ARG A 806 55.04 -0.45 -0.41
CA ARG A 806 54.94 1.01 -0.47
C ARG A 806 53.80 1.45 0.45
N ILE A 807 54.09 2.41 1.33
CA ILE A 807 53.15 2.96 2.30
C ILE A 807 52.92 4.43 1.97
N TRP A 808 51.66 4.85 1.86
CA TRP A 808 51.23 6.25 1.82
C TRP A 808 50.85 6.68 3.23
N TYR A 809 51.46 7.75 3.70
CA TYR A 809 51.29 8.23 5.06
C TYR A 809 51.23 9.76 5.11
N ILE A 810 50.68 10.25 6.22
CA ILE A 810 50.76 11.65 6.61
C ILE A 810 51.68 11.76 7.82
N SER A 811 52.58 12.75 7.81
CA SER A 811 53.33 13.13 9.01
C SER A 811 52.66 14.35 9.66
N PRO A 812 51.92 14.17 10.77
CA PRO A 812 51.19 15.27 11.39
C PRO A 812 52.10 16.44 11.79
N ASN A 813 53.27 16.16 12.36
CA ASN A 813 54.29 17.15 12.75
C ASN A 813 54.89 17.97 11.58
N LYS A 814 54.72 17.56 10.33
CA LYS A 814 55.18 18.29 9.14
C LYS A 814 54.04 18.99 8.39
N SER A 815 52.80 18.71 8.78
CA SER A 815 51.60 19.26 8.16
C SER A 815 51.39 20.71 8.59
N ARG A 816 50.70 21.52 7.78
CA ARG A 816 50.48 22.95 8.05
C ARG A 816 49.00 23.26 8.10
N LEU A 817 48.62 24.22 8.94
CA LEU A 817 47.29 24.84 8.91
C LEU A 817 47.51 26.30 8.52
N ASN A 818 46.97 26.70 7.38
CA ASN A 818 47.08 28.06 6.84
C ASN A 818 45.87 28.91 7.19
#